data_AF-A0A4Q4ZPF0-F1
#
_entry.id   AF-A0A4Q4ZPF0-F1
#
_cell.length_a   1.000
_cell.length_b   1.000
_cell.length_c   1.000
_cell.angle_alpha   90.00
_cell.angle_beta   90.00
_cell.angle_gamma   90.00
#
_symmetry.space_group_name_H-M   'P 1'
#
loop_
_entity.id
_entity.type
_entity.pdbx_description
1 polymer ?
#
loop_
_entity_poly.entity_id
_entity_poly.type
_entity_poly.pdbx_seq_one_letter_code
_entity_poly.pdbx_strand_id
1 'polypeptide(L)'
;MVICNDPAELRRVLSVSSGFRRSPWYSCIRLDPSKESLICMSNNKAHQQLRSYLKPGYTMGSDHQERLVDEQILKLVQLVEREYVSTKKAFRTMDLVRVAQYLVHDVISSVGFGRSFGYLDANDDLYGAIQIVKTITPPLTGAALFPSAFLAAAKSPFTKPFLPKPDDKRGLGVVLGIIKGQVEKRYGPKKIENKDVLQSFVESGLPQDIVESECVLQLVAGTATTAIAICSAIFHVSSNPGTYRKLQEEIDAAAKTVSRPVISDQQAKDLPYLQAVIKEALRMWPPASGLQPHRSDKDEIICGVNVPAQTDVAWDLFTLMKNKALFGEDAAVFNPDRWIGAQPEKIREMELAQGLVFMNGSRWECLGKRIAYMEIEKTLFENFFVDPNMLLLILALLPTLALAGIVPVHSYTRCQRNTQNPLEGCPPRTLYVSQSDERAQFHTIQSAIASIPNNTVPYTILVAPGTYTEQLNVTRQGPLTLLGMTDRPWGAGRYAEIDGNSAQENAVQVYWNSANHDAVFPDNVYTGVLTIGPTLNATLTGSGPTGFPVPEDTPFGCTDFRAYNIDFRNEYTPYANGPAHALGVSRANAGFYSCGFYSYQDTVYVGKLGNAYFYDTVVAGQTDFLYGFGTLYIENSTLALRGCGGGITAWKGTNTTFPNKYGVYISDSRVVAANSSIASEIEDKCSLGRPWNEGHRSVFMDTYFDASILPAGYTPWSGQPNGRIGPNTTMAVYHVYGPGYDEAAEEASNVTKVFSRRQVKPFRRPIDVFMTPTGKQPNIGWIDPFNLFVKVLNASDRPDLVPECFLDPPTAAHI
;
A
#
# COMPACT_ATOMS: atom_id res chain seq x y z
N MET A 1 30.73 -1.41 -39.77
CA MET A 1 30.59 -0.46 -38.65
C MET A 1 31.96 -0.19 -38.08
N VAL A 2 32.26 1.06 -37.75
CA VAL A 2 33.48 1.52 -37.08
C VAL A 2 33.08 1.93 -35.67
N ILE A 3 33.86 1.52 -34.67
CA ILE A 3 33.64 1.89 -33.27
C ILE A 3 34.71 2.90 -32.87
N CYS A 4 34.27 4.11 -32.52
CA CYS A 4 35.11 5.21 -32.07
C CYS A 4 35.06 5.31 -30.54
N ASN A 5 36.21 5.48 -29.89
CA ASN A 5 36.31 5.65 -28.44
C ASN A 5 37.00 6.97 -28.03
N ASP A 6 37.04 7.94 -28.92
CA ASP A 6 37.52 9.30 -28.66
C ASP A 6 36.34 10.24 -28.36
N PRO A 7 36.31 10.92 -27.19
CA PRO A 7 35.19 11.79 -26.81
C PRO A 7 35.08 13.06 -27.66
N ALA A 8 36.21 13.63 -28.13
CA ALA A 8 36.22 14.85 -28.92
C ALA A 8 35.68 14.56 -30.32
N GLU A 9 36.10 13.44 -30.91
CA GLU A 9 35.62 12.98 -32.19
C GLU A 9 34.14 12.60 -32.14
N LEU A 10 33.70 11.96 -31.06
CA LEU A 10 32.29 11.66 -30.85
C LEU A 10 31.45 12.95 -30.77
N ARG A 11 31.90 13.96 -30.03
CA ARG A 11 31.22 15.27 -29.97
C ARG A 11 31.19 15.95 -31.34
N ARG A 12 32.25 15.83 -32.15
CA ARG A 12 32.28 16.32 -33.54
C ARG A 12 31.21 15.65 -34.38
N VAL A 13 31.14 14.31 -34.37
CA VAL A 13 30.14 13.51 -35.09
C VAL A 13 28.71 13.87 -34.64
N LEU A 14 28.52 14.06 -33.34
CA LEU A 14 27.22 14.38 -32.76
C LEU A 14 26.78 15.85 -32.90
N SER A 15 27.68 16.73 -33.32
CA SER A 15 27.42 18.17 -33.43
C SER A 15 26.31 18.48 -34.44
N VAL A 16 25.62 19.60 -34.25
CA VAL A 16 24.54 20.03 -35.14
C VAL A 16 25.05 20.28 -36.57
N SER A 17 26.32 20.66 -36.74
CA SER A 17 26.94 20.96 -38.03
C SER A 17 27.59 19.75 -38.72
N SER A 18 27.65 18.58 -38.11
CA SER A 18 28.43 17.44 -38.62
C SER A 18 27.92 16.83 -39.92
N GLY A 19 26.64 17.02 -40.24
CA GLY A 19 25.99 16.36 -41.39
C GLY A 19 25.66 14.87 -41.16
N PHE A 20 26.13 14.27 -40.06
CA PHE A 20 25.78 12.90 -39.70
C PHE A 20 24.29 12.78 -39.39
N ARG A 21 23.73 11.60 -39.67
CA ARG A 21 22.37 11.23 -39.30
C ARG A 21 22.34 9.89 -38.57
N ARG A 22 21.24 9.62 -37.87
CA ARG A 22 21.01 8.30 -37.25
C ARG A 22 20.95 7.22 -38.33
N SER A 23 21.61 6.11 -38.04
CA SER A 23 21.64 4.90 -38.87
C SER A 23 20.25 4.28 -39.03
N PRO A 24 19.98 3.50 -40.11
CA PRO A 24 18.81 2.63 -40.21
C PRO A 24 18.62 1.69 -39.02
N TRP A 25 19.68 1.41 -38.24
CA TRP A 25 19.60 0.70 -36.97
C TRP A 25 18.46 1.20 -36.07
N TYR A 26 18.27 2.53 -35.98
CA TYR A 26 17.24 3.15 -35.15
C TYR A 26 15.79 2.79 -35.55
N SER A 27 15.58 2.21 -36.73
CA SER A 27 14.26 1.75 -37.15
C SER A 27 13.74 0.54 -36.35
N CYS A 28 14.63 -0.24 -35.72
CA CYS A 28 14.24 -1.40 -34.92
C CYS A 28 13.63 -1.01 -33.57
N ILE A 29 13.91 0.19 -33.06
CA ILE A 29 13.37 0.70 -31.78
C ILE A 29 12.06 1.47 -31.96
N ARG A 30 11.43 1.38 -33.13
CA ARG A 30 10.09 1.92 -33.37
C ARG A 30 9.07 1.15 -32.54
N LEU A 31 8.34 1.86 -31.69
CA LEU A 31 7.26 1.29 -30.88
C LEU A 31 6.01 1.01 -31.74
N ASP A 32 5.80 1.81 -32.78
CA ASP A 32 4.87 1.57 -33.88
C ASP A 32 5.68 1.43 -35.18
N PRO A 33 5.72 0.25 -35.84
CA PRO A 33 6.52 0.04 -37.06
C PRO A 33 6.20 1.01 -38.21
N SER A 34 4.99 1.57 -38.22
CA SER A 34 4.50 2.49 -39.24
C SER A 34 4.86 3.96 -38.99
N LYS A 35 5.29 4.31 -37.78
CA LYS A 35 5.56 5.70 -37.38
C LYS A 35 7.00 5.89 -36.91
N GLU A 36 7.52 7.10 -37.11
CA GLU A 36 8.81 7.52 -36.54
C GLU A 36 8.56 8.47 -35.37
N SER A 37 8.98 8.08 -34.17
CA SER A 37 9.10 9.00 -33.04
C SER A 37 10.45 9.71 -33.03
N LEU A 38 10.59 10.73 -32.17
CA LEU A 38 11.80 11.53 -32.04
C LEU A 38 13.06 10.68 -31.82
N ILE A 39 12.99 9.56 -31.08
CA ILE A 39 14.16 8.71 -30.80
C ILE A 39 14.66 7.91 -32.01
N CYS A 40 13.80 7.62 -32.99
CA CYS A 40 14.16 6.80 -34.14
C CYS A 40 14.27 7.58 -35.46
N MET A 41 13.85 8.86 -35.45
CA MET A 41 13.83 9.69 -36.64
C MET A 41 15.23 9.91 -37.21
N SER A 42 15.44 9.50 -38.46
CA SER A 42 16.73 9.58 -39.14
C SER A 42 16.93 10.89 -39.90
N ASN A 43 15.86 11.52 -40.36
CA ASN A 43 15.93 12.80 -41.06
C ASN A 43 16.21 13.94 -40.07
N ASN A 44 17.38 14.57 -40.20
CA ASN A 44 17.82 15.64 -39.30
C ASN A 44 16.91 16.87 -39.26
N LYS A 45 16.30 17.25 -40.39
CA LYS A 45 15.41 18.41 -40.47
C LYS A 45 14.08 18.11 -39.78
N ALA A 46 13.48 16.95 -40.08
CA ALA A 46 12.26 16.50 -39.43
C ALA A 46 12.47 16.31 -37.91
N HIS A 47 13.60 15.73 -37.51
CA HIS A 47 13.95 15.54 -36.10
C HIS A 47 14.07 16.88 -35.38
N GLN A 48 14.77 17.86 -35.97
CA GLN A 48 14.91 19.19 -35.39
C GLN A 48 13.57 19.92 -35.30
N GLN A 49 12.70 19.77 -36.30
CA GLN A 49 11.36 20.35 -36.29
C GLN A 49 10.50 19.73 -35.18
N LEU A 50 10.39 18.40 -35.11
CA LEU A 50 9.64 17.71 -34.06
C LEU A 50 10.18 18.05 -32.67
N ARG A 51 11.51 18.06 -32.50
CA ARG A 51 12.16 18.48 -31.24
C ARG A 51 11.73 19.87 -30.80
N SER A 52 11.60 20.83 -31.74
CA SER A 52 11.22 22.21 -31.40
C SER A 52 9.79 22.32 -30.86
N TYR A 53 8.88 21.46 -31.31
CA TYR A 53 7.51 21.37 -30.78
C TYR A 53 7.44 20.69 -29.40
N LEU A 54 8.27 19.67 -29.16
CA LEU A 54 8.23 18.89 -27.92
C LEU A 54 9.03 19.52 -26.78
N LYS A 55 10.13 20.24 -27.08
CA LYS A 55 11.05 20.79 -26.08
C LYS A 55 10.36 21.63 -24.99
N PRO A 56 9.39 22.52 -25.29
CA PRO A 56 8.72 23.32 -24.27
C PRO A 56 8.10 22.49 -23.15
N GLY A 57 7.51 21.33 -23.43
CA GLY A 57 6.90 20.47 -22.41
C GLY A 57 7.89 20.01 -21.34
N TYR A 58 9.16 19.84 -21.70
CA TYR A 58 10.22 19.40 -20.77
C TYR A 58 10.90 20.56 -20.02
N THR A 59 10.59 21.81 -20.37
CA THR A 59 11.23 23.00 -19.78
C THR A 59 10.25 23.98 -19.13
N MET A 60 8.97 23.97 -19.52
CA MET A 60 7.95 24.91 -19.03
C MET A 60 7.43 24.51 -17.64
N GLY A 61 7.18 25.49 -16.78
CA GLY A 61 6.56 25.27 -15.48
C GLY A 61 7.43 24.46 -14.51
N SER A 62 8.73 24.77 -14.48
CA SER A 62 9.74 24.13 -13.62
C SER A 62 9.26 23.84 -12.21
N ASP A 63 8.64 24.81 -11.56
CA ASP A 63 8.23 24.76 -10.16
C ASP A 63 6.98 23.89 -9.97
N HIS A 64 6.16 23.74 -11.01
CA HIS A 64 5.04 22.80 -10.99
C HIS A 64 5.52 21.37 -11.17
N GLN A 65 6.43 21.15 -12.12
CA GLN A 65 7.04 19.84 -12.34
C GLN A 65 7.81 19.37 -11.11
N GLU A 66 8.57 20.27 -10.48
CA GLU A 66 9.28 19.99 -9.25
C GLU A 66 8.32 19.57 -8.14
N ARG A 67 7.22 20.30 -7.91
CA ARG A 67 6.22 19.88 -6.90
C ARG A 67 5.64 18.50 -7.18
N LEU A 68 5.38 18.15 -8.45
CA LEU A 68 4.90 16.82 -8.81
C LEU A 68 5.94 15.73 -8.53
N VAL A 69 7.22 16.04 -8.72
CA VAL A 69 8.36 15.17 -8.36
C VAL A 69 8.44 15.03 -6.83
N ASP A 70 8.33 16.12 -6.08
CA ASP A 70 8.38 16.14 -4.61
C ASP A 70 7.30 15.26 -3.99
N GLU A 71 6.09 15.33 -4.53
CA GLU A 71 4.98 14.47 -4.13
C GLU A 71 5.34 12.98 -4.28
N GLN A 72 6.01 12.59 -5.37
CA GLN A 72 6.38 11.19 -5.58
C GLN A 72 7.61 10.78 -4.76
N ILE A 73 8.60 11.67 -4.58
CA ILE A 73 9.76 11.40 -3.71
C ILE A 73 9.30 11.22 -2.27
N LEU A 74 8.37 12.06 -1.79
CA LEU A 74 7.80 11.90 -0.46
C LEU A 74 7.08 10.55 -0.32
N LYS A 75 6.31 10.13 -1.34
CA LYS A 75 5.70 8.79 -1.37
C LYS A 75 6.73 7.66 -1.40
N LEU A 76 7.88 7.86 -2.06
CA LEU A 76 8.98 6.89 -2.04
C LEU A 76 9.57 6.77 -0.64
N VAL A 77 9.92 7.88 0.02
CA VAL A 77 10.42 7.89 1.41
C VAL A 77 9.42 7.17 2.31
N GLN A 78 8.14 7.55 2.20
CA GLN A 78 7.07 6.91 2.95
C GLN A 78 6.97 5.41 2.68
N LEU A 79 7.13 4.97 1.42
CA LEU A 79 7.14 3.55 1.04
C LEU A 79 8.34 2.80 1.64
N VAL A 80 9.53 3.41 1.64
CA VAL A 80 10.74 2.83 2.23
C VAL A 80 10.59 2.66 3.74
N GLU A 81 10.18 3.72 4.44
CA GLU A 81 9.94 3.71 5.88
C GLU A 81 8.94 2.64 6.29
N ARG A 82 7.92 2.47 5.46
CA ARG A 82 6.82 1.52 5.58
C ARG A 82 7.21 0.07 5.32
N GLU A 83 7.60 -0.26 4.09
CA GLU A 83 7.78 -1.67 3.72
C GLU A 83 9.19 -2.16 4.00
N TYR A 84 10.21 -1.31 3.94
CA TYR A 84 11.59 -1.75 3.69
C TYR A 84 12.58 -1.47 4.83
N VAL A 85 12.24 -0.63 5.82
CA VAL A 85 13.10 -0.40 6.99
C VAL A 85 13.17 -1.65 7.87
N SER A 86 14.37 -2.20 8.03
CA SER A 86 14.63 -3.35 8.91
C SER A 86 14.46 -2.96 10.39
N THR A 87 14.00 -3.92 11.20
CA THR A 87 13.91 -3.77 12.66
C THR A 87 14.90 -4.70 13.35
N LYS A 88 15.17 -4.50 14.65
CA LYS A 88 16.02 -5.41 15.44
C LYS A 88 15.57 -6.88 15.41
N LYS A 89 14.29 -7.14 15.10
CA LYS A 89 13.68 -8.48 15.10
C LYS A 89 13.46 -9.06 13.70
N ALA A 90 13.53 -8.25 12.65
CA ALA A 90 13.23 -8.67 11.29
C ALA A 90 14.05 -7.86 10.27
N PHE A 91 14.89 -8.57 9.53
CA PHE A 91 15.58 -8.03 8.36
C PHE A 91 14.63 -8.00 7.17
N ARG A 92 14.51 -6.86 6.51
CA ARG A 92 13.63 -6.67 5.36
C ARG A 92 14.46 -6.33 4.13
N THR A 93 14.25 -7.09 3.06
CA THR A 93 14.92 -6.86 1.79
C THR A 93 14.10 -5.94 0.90
N MET A 94 14.75 -4.94 0.31
CA MET A 94 14.15 -4.10 -0.72
C MET A 94 14.74 -4.45 -2.09
N ASP A 95 13.88 -4.82 -3.04
CA ASP A 95 14.28 -4.79 -4.45
C ASP A 95 14.37 -3.34 -4.90
N LEU A 96 15.57 -2.77 -4.76
CA LEU A 96 15.85 -1.38 -5.08
C LEU A 96 15.53 -1.03 -6.53
N VAL A 97 15.71 -1.98 -7.47
CA VAL A 97 15.43 -1.75 -8.89
C VAL A 97 13.93 -1.56 -9.10
N ARG A 98 13.12 -2.44 -8.49
CA ARG A 98 11.67 -2.38 -8.59
C ARG A 98 11.10 -1.12 -7.92
N VAL A 99 11.59 -0.76 -6.74
CA VAL A 99 11.15 0.44 -6.02
C VAL A 99 11.54 1.72 -6.77
N ALA A 100 12.75 1.80 -7.32
CA ALA A 100 13.16 2.92 -8.16
C ALA A 100 12.29 3.02 -9.43
N GLN A 101 11.91 1.90 -10.03
CA GLN A 101 11.00 1.90 -11.18
C GLN A 101 9.60 2.41 -10.82
N TYR A 102 9.10 2.12 -9.62
CA TYR A 102 7.82 2.68 -9.13
C TYR A 102 7.87 4.19 -9.00
N LEU A 103 8.94 4.74 -8.41
CA LEU A 103 9.15 6.18 -8.32
C LEU A 103 9.09 6.82 -9.71
N VAL A 104 9.92 6.34 -10.63
CA VAL A 104 10.07 6.96 -11.94
C VAL A 104 8.78 6.82 -12.77
N HIS A 105 8.04 5.71 -12.63
CA HIS A 105 6.72 5.57 -13.25
C HIS A 105 5.70 6.59 -12.73
N ASP A 106 5.67 6.84 -11.42
CA ASP A 106 4.76 7.81 -10.85
C ASP A 106 5.19 9.24 -11.17
N VAL A 107 6.49 9.54 -11.22
CA VAL A 107 7.00 10.85 -11.66
C VAL A 107 6.63 11.11 -13.11
N ILE A 108 6.95 10.19 -14.03
CA ILE A 108 6.71 10.40 -15.46
C ILE A 108 5.22 10.48 -15.78
N SER A 109 4.37 9.75 -15.04
CA SER A 109 2.92 9.83 -15.22
C SER A 109 2.33 11.12 -14.65
N SER A 110 2.79 11.56 -13.47
CA SER A 110 2.41 12.85 -12.88
C SER A 110 2.81 14.02 -13.78
N VAL A 111 4.07 14.11 -14.16
CA VAL A 111 4.59 15.20 -15.00
C VAL A 111 4.02 15.11 -16.43
N GLY A 112 3.87 13.89 -16.95
CA GLY A 112 3.41 13.64 -18.31
C GLY A 112 1.92 13.87 -18.54
N PHE A 113 1.09 13.43 -17.60
CA PHE A 113 -0.37 13.34 -17.77
C PHE A 113 -1.16 14.03 -16.66
N GLY A 114 -0.48 14.74 -15.75
CA GLY A 114 -1.08 15.53 -14.66
C GLY A 114 -1.54 14.71 -13.46
N ARG A 115 -1.24 13.40 -13.41
CA ARG A 115 -1.56 12.53 -12.27
C ARG A 115 -0.66 11.28 -12.22
N SER A 116 -0.30 10.85 -11.03
CA SER A 116 0.44 9.61 -10.82
C SER A 116 -0.41 8.39 -11.18
N PHE A 117 0.24 7.32 -11.61
CA PHE A 117 -0.40 6.03 -11.89
C PHE A 117 -0.59 5.18 -10.61
N GLY A 118 0.12 5.51 -9.53
CA GLY A 118 -0.06 4.95 -8.19
C GLY A 118 0.82 3.74 -7.89
N TYR A 119 1.95 3.57 -8.59
CA TYR A 119 2.88 2.46 -8.38
C TYR A 119 3.47 2.45 -6.97
N LEU A 120 3.86 3.62 -6.44
CA LEU A 120 4.39 3.76 -5.09
C LEU A 120 3.32 3.45 -4.03
N ASP A 121 2.10 3.96 -4.23
CA ASP A 121 0.98 3.71 -3.32
C ASP A 121 0.64 2.21 -3.27
N ALA A 122 0.71 1.53 -4.42
CA ALA A 122 0.41 0.11 -4.54
C ALA A 122 1.58 -0.83 -4.16
N ASN A 123 2.82 -0.33 -4.15
CA ASN A 123 4.05 -1.12 -4.12
C ASN A 123 4.01 -2.28 -5.14
N ASP A 124 3.51 -2.03 -6.36
CA ASP A 124 3.23 -3.07 -7.36
C ASP A 124 3.32 -2.54 -8.80
N ASP A 125 3.58 -3.43 -9.76
CA ASP A 125 3.56 -3.14 -11.19
C ASP A 125 2.11 -3.10 -11.72
N LEU A 126 1.36 -2.06 -11.32
CA LEU A 126 -0.10 -1.95 -11.50
C LEU A 126 -0.61 -2.24 -12.91
N TYR A 127 0.18 -1.87 -13.93
CA TYR A 127 -0.20 -2.01 -15.33
C TYR A 127 0.71 -2.98 -16.11
N GLY A 128 1.60 -3.70 -15.42
CA GLY A 128 2.57 -4.60 -16.04
C GLY A 128 3.65 -3.88 -16.87
N ALA A 129 3.84 -2.57 -16.68
CA ALA A 129 4.73 -1.75 -17.48
C ALA A 129 6.21 -2.16 -17.34
N ILE A 130 6.62 -2.54 -16.12
CA ILE A 130 7.97 -3.04 -15.87
C ILE A 130 8.15 -4.39 -16.55
N GLN A 131 7.17 -5.28 -16.43
CA GLN A 131 7.20 -6.59 -17.08
C GLN A 131 7.19 -6.47 -18.62
N ILE A 132 6.49 -5.48 -19.18
CA ILE A 132 6.48 -5.18 -20.61
C ILE A 132 7.89 -4.83 -21.09
N VAL A 133 8.57 -3.88 -20.43
CA VAL A 133 9.93 -3.48 -20.80
C VAL A 133 10.88 -4.69 -20.80
N LYS A 134 10.80 -5.55 -19.79
CA LYS A 134 11.59 -6.80 -19.73
C LYS A 134 11.30 -7.75 -20.89
N THR A 135 10.04 -7.86 -21.30
CA THR A 135 9.60 -8.79 -22.36
C THR A 135 9.96 -8.28 -23.76
N ILE A 136 9.88 -6.96 -24.01
CA ILE A 136 10.14 -6.39 -25.33
C ILE A 136 11.64 -6.15 -25.60
N THR A 137 12.47 -6.04 -24.58
CA THR A 137 13.89 -5.68 -24.76
C THR A 137 14.68 -6.73 -25.53
N PRO A 138 14.67 -8.04 -25.18
CA PRO A 138 15.43 -9.05 -25.94
C PRO A 138 15.08 -9.13 -27.44
N PRO A 139 13.80 -9.15 -27.88
CA PRO A 139 13.49 -9.16 -29.31
C PRO A 139 13.87 -7.86 -30.01
N LEU A 140 13.76 -6.69 -29.35
CA LEU A 140 14.24 -5.41 -29.90
C LEU A 140 15.76 -5.41 -30.10
N THR A 141 16.52 -5.96 -29.15
CA THR A 141 17.97 -6.12 -29.28
C THR A 141 18.35 -7.09 -30.40
N GLY A 142 17.63 -8.21 -30.55
CA GLY A 142 17.83 -9.14 -31.66
C GLY A 142 17.51 -8.51 -33.02
N ALA A 143 16.41 -7.74 -33.11
CA ALA A 143 16.03 -6.99 -34.30
C ALA A 143 17.08 -5.95 -34.71
N ALA A 144 17.79 -5.38 -33.75
CA ALA A 144 18.85 -4.39 -33.96
C ALA A 144 20.06 -4.95 -34.72
N LEU A 145 20.28 -6.28 -34.69
CA LEU A 145 21.34 -6.95 -35.46
C LEU A 145 20.96 -7.14 -36.94
N PHE A 146 19.66 -7.23 -37.25
CA PHE A 146 19.14 -7.45 -38.60
C PHE A 146 17.97 -6.50 -38.94
N PRO A 147 18.17 -5.18 -38.90
CA PRO A 147 17.09 -4.19 -38.97
C PRO A 147 16.27 -4.28 -40.26
N SER A 148 16.90 -4.56 -41.39
CA SER A 148 16.23 -4.70 -42.69
C SER A 148 15.28 -5.90 -42.74
N ALA A 149 15.69 -7.04 -42.18
CA ALA A 149 14.88 -8.25 -42.14
C ALA A 149 13.71 -8.10 -41.16
N PHE A 150 13.96 -7.51 -39.99
CA PHE A 150 12.92 -7.21 -39.01
C PHE A 150 11.85 -6.26 -39.55
N LEU A 151 12.25 -5.16 -40.19
CA LEU A 151 11.30 -4.23 -40.81
C LEU A 151 10.48 -4.87 -41.92
N ALA A 152 11.08 -5.74 -42.74
CA ALA A 152 10.37 -6.47 -43.77
C ALA A 152 9.31 -7.41 -43.16
N ALA A 153 9.66 -8.11 -42.08
CA ALA A 153 8.74 -8.97 -41.34
C ALA A 153 7.63 -8.16 -40.63
N ALA A 154 7.97 -7.06 -39.98
CA ALA A 154 7.03 -6.21 -39.24
C ALA A 154 6.03 -5.47 -40.16
N LYS A 155 6.40 -5.23 -41.43
CA LYS A 155 5.51 -4.63 -42.45
C LYS A 155 4.68 -5.68 -43.21
N SER A 156 4.89 -6.96 -42.94
CA SER A 156 4.14 -8.04 -43.57
C SER A 156 2.65 -7.99 -43.18
N PRO A 157 1.71 -8.16 -44.12
CA PRO A 157 0.29 -8.25 -43.80
C PRO A 157 -0.04 -9.35 -42.79
N PHE A 158 0.78 -10.41 -42.72
CA PHE A 158 0.62 -11.55 -41.83
C PHE A 158 0.98 -11.26 -40.37
N THR A 159 1.80 -10.24 -40.09
CA THR A 159 2.19 -9.86 -38.70
C THR A 159 1.23 -8.84 -38.10
N LYS A 160 0.46 -8.13 -38.93
CA LYS A 160 -0.51 -7.09 -38.53
C LYS A 160 -1.54 -7.53 -37.46
N PRO A 161 -2.09 -8.77 -37.49
CA PRO A 161 -3.02 -9.23 -36.44
C PRO A 161 -2.38 -9.43 -35.06
N PHE A 162 -1.06 -9.63 -35.02
CA PHE A 162 -0.29 -9.93 -33.80
C PHE A 162 0.39 -8.70 -33.19
N LEU A 163 0.26 -7.53 -33.81
CA LEU A 163 0.75 -6.27 -33.25
C LEU A 163 -0.11 -5.86 -32.04
N PRO A 164 0.49 -5.28 -30.99
CA PRO A 164 -0.24 -4.80 -29.82
C PRO A 164 -1.31 -3.77 -30.19
N LYS A 165 -2.49 -3.89 -29.58
CA LYS A 165 -3.64 -3.00 -29.80
C LYS A 165 -4.04 -2.27 -28.51
N PRO A 166 -4.61 -1.05 -28.61
CA PRO A 166 -5.03 -0.29 -27.43
C PRO A 166 -6.12 -0.95 -26.57
N ASP A 167 -6.83 -1.94 -27.09
CA ASP A 167 -7.88 -2.71 -26.39
C ASP A 167 -7.35 -4.03 -25.78
N ASP A 168 -6.07 -4.36 -25.99
CA ASP A 168 -5.48 -5.55 -25.36
C ASP A 168 -5.42 -5.38 -23.84
N LYS A 169 -5.81 -6.43 -23.12
CA LYS A 169 -5.83 -6.44 -21.65
C LYS A 169 -4.48 -6.77 -21.00
N ARG A 170 -3.44 -7.01 -21.80
CA ARG A 170 -2.09 -7.42 -21.36
C ARG A 170 -1.03 -6.83 -22.29
N GLY A 171 0.20 -6.72 -21.81
CA GLY A 171 1.33 -6.30 -22.62
C GLY A 171 1.28 -4.81 -23.03
N LEU A 172 2.04 -4.44 -24.06
CA LEU A 172 2.16 -3.05 -24.53
C LEU A 172 0.80 -2.41 -24.88
N GLY A 173 -0.21 -3.20 -25.23
CA GLY A 173 -1.55 -2.69 -25.51
C GLY A 173 -2.26 -2.00 -24.34
N VAL A 174 -1.97 -2.39 -23.09
CA VAL A 174 -2.47 -1.69 -21.89
C VAL A 174 -1.94 -0.25 -21.85
N VAL A 175 -0.64 -0.08 -22.11
CA VAL A 175 0.01 1.23 -22.17
C VAL A 175 -0.56 2.07 -23.31
N LEU A 176 -0.74 1.47 -24.49
CA LEU A 176 -1.35 2.13 -25.65
C LEU A 176 -2.78 2.59 -25.34
N GLY A 177 -3.58 1.76 -24.68
CA GLY A 177 -4.95 2.10 -24.28
C GLY A 177 -5.01 3.26 -23.29
N ILE A 178 -4.13 3.27 -22.28
CA ILE A 178 -4.02 4.37 -21.31
C ILE A 178 -3.67 5.68 -22.02
N ILE A 179 -2.63 5.68 -22.86
CA ILE A 179 -2.14 6.87 -23.54
C ILE A 179 -3.19 7.41 -24.50
N LYS A 180 -3.76 6.54 -25.35
CA LYS A 180 -4.85 6.92 -26.27
C LYS A 180 -6.00 7.56 -25.50
N GLY A 181 -6.42 6.96 -24.40
CA GLY A 181 -7.48 7.52 -23.55
C GLY A 181 -7.13 8.85 -22.88
N GLN A 182 -5.86 9.17 -22.63
CA GLN A 182 -5.44 10.51 -22.16
C GLN A 182 -5.42 11.52 -23.30
N VAL A 183 -4.85 11.16 -24.45
CA VAL A 183 -4.72 12.05 -25.61
C VAL A 183 -6.09 12.40 -26.20
N GLU A 184 -7.01 11.43 -26.32
CA GLU A 184 -8.36 11.66 -26.82
C GLU A 184 -9.13 12.70 -26.00
N LYS A 185 -8.88 12.80 -24.69
CA LYS A 185 -9.49 13.83 -23.84
C LYS A 185 -9.00 15.25 -24.15
N ARG A 186 -7.85 15.40 -24.81
CA ARG A 186 -7.26 16.68 -25.21
C ARG A 186 -7.64 17.10 -26.63
N TYR A 187 -7.85 16.12 -27.52
CA TYR A 187 -8.20 16.38 -28.93
C TYR A 187 -9.69 16.22 -29.24
N GLY A 188 -10.45 15.53 -28.40
CA GLY A 188 -11.87 15.23 -28.61
C GLY A 188 -12.81 16.46 -28.53
N PRO A 189 -14.13 16.25 -28.74
CA PRO A 189 -15.11 17.34 -28.78
C PRO A 189 -15.31 18.05 -27.43
N LYS A 190 -14.92 17.42 -26.32
CA LYS A 190 -14.92 18.00 -24.97
C LYS A 190 -13.49 18.05 -24.44
N LYS A 191 -12.72 19.03 -24.92
CA LYS A 191 -11.31 19.19 -24.58
C LYS A 191 -11.15 19.53 -23.11
N ILE A 192 -10.27 18.79 -22.43
CA ILE A 192 -9.80 19.11 -21.08
C ILE A 192 -8.41 19.75 -21.24
N GLU A 193 -8.14 20.83 -20.50
CA GLU A 193 -6.83 21.46 -20.43
C GLU A 193 -6.22 21.21 -19.05
N ASN A 194 -4.98 20.76 -19.02
CA ASN A 194 -4.21 20.50 -17.80
C ASN A 194 -2.85 21.19 -17.87
N LYS A 195 -2.14 21.30 -16.75
CA LYS A 195 -0.77 21.81 -16.72
C LYS A 195 0.25 20.66 -16.72
N ASP A 196 0.40 19.97 -17.84
CA ASP A 196 1.29 18.81 -17.99
C ASP A 196 2.03 18.78 -19.34
N VAL A 197 3.00 17.87 -19.50
CA VAL A 197 3.78 17.74 -20.75
C VAL A 197 2.87 17.42 -21.95
N LEU A 198 1.88 16.54 -21.76
CA LEU A 198 0.90 16.22 -22.80
C LEU A 198 0.17 17.48 -23.29
N GLN A 199 -0.23 18.37 -22.38
CA GLN A 199 -0.86 19.64 -22.78
C GLN A 199 0.06 20.47 -23.67
N SER A 200 1.34 20.58 -23.32
CA SER A 200 2.31 21.32 -24.13
C SER A 200 2.47 20.72 -25.54
N PHE A 201 2.41 19.39 -25.68
CA PHE A 201 2.43 18.74 -26.99
C PHE A 201 1.18 19.07 -27.80
N VAL A 202 0.01 19.11 -27.16
CA VAL A 202 -1.25 19.49 -27.81
C VAL A 202 -1.21 20.94 -28.30
N GLU A 203 -0.75 21.86 -27.45
CA GLU A 203 -0.65 23.30 -27.75
C GLU A 203 0.38 23.62 -28.83
N SER A 204 1.36 22.75 -29.04
CA SER A 204 2.33 22.86 -30.12
C SER A 204 1.72 22.70 -31.53
N GLY A 205 0.46 22.24 -31.61
CA GLY A 205 -0.27 22.04 -32.86
C GLY A 205 0.08 20.73 -33.58
N LEU A 206 0.76 19.80 -32.91
CA LEU A 206 1.08 18.50 -33.48
C LEU A 206 -0.19 17.67 -33.74
N PRO A 207 -0.21 16.84 -34.81
CA PRO A 207 -1.28 15.88 -35.04
C PRO A 207 -1.42 14.90 -33.87
N GLN A 208 -2.66 14.51 -33.57
CA GLN A 208 -2.99 13.63 -32.44
C GLN A 208 -2.16 12.34 -32.45
N ASP A 209 -2.00 11.73 -33.63
CA ASP A 209 -1.33 10.45 -33.80
C ASP A 209 0.19 10.51 -33.58
N ILE A 210 0.79 11.70 -33.76
CA ILE A 210 2.18 11.99 -33.40
C ILE A 210 2.31 12.20 -31.90
N VAL A 211 1.39 12.94 -31.28
CA VAL A 211 1.37 13.14 -29.82
C VAL A 211 1.21 11.80 -29.09
N GLU A 212 0.33 10.91 -29.56
CA GLU A 212 0.21 9.55 -29.03
C GLU A 212 1.54 8.80 -29.07
N SER A 213 2.24 8.82 -30.22
CA SER A 213 3.54 8.16 -30.40
C SER A 213 4.61 8.69 -29.42
N GLU A 214 4.69 10.01 -29.26
CA GLU A 214 5.66 10.66 -28.37
C GLU A 214 5.34 10.42 -26.89
N CYS A 215 4.06 10.33 -26.51
CA CYS A 215 3.66 9.97 -25.14
C CYS A 215 4.02 8.52 -24.78
N VAL A 216 3.94 7.58 -25.74
CA VAL A 216 4.43 6.20 -25.52
C VAL A 216 5.93 6.20 -25.33
N LEU A 217 6.67 6.93 -26.17
CA LEU A 217 8.12 7.08 -26.02
C LEU A 217 8.49 7.67 -24.66
N GLN A 218 7.81 8.72 -24.23
CA GLN A 218 8.04 9.37 -22.94
C GLN A 218 7.93 8.37 -21.77
N LEU A 219 6.85 7.57 -21.74
CA LEU A 219 6.62 6.60 -20.66
C LEU A 219 7.66 5.46 -20.69
N VAL A 220 7.98 4.91 -21.87
CA VAL A 220 8.93 3.79 -21.99
C VAL A 220 10.38 4.23 -21.73
N ALA A 221 10.81 5.34 -22.32
CA ALA A 221 12.20 5.82 -22.20
C ALA A 221 12.51 6.42 -20.83
N GLY A 222 11.55 7.13 -20.24
CA GLY A 222 11.71 7.78 -18.93
C GLY A 222 11.85 6.80 -17.78
N THR A 223 11.20 5.63 -17.86
CA THR A 223 11.09 4.69 -16.73
C THR A 223 12.41 3.99 -16.38
N ALA A 224 12.99 3.25 -17.32
CA ALA A 224 14.10 2.35 -16.99
C ALA A 224 15.42 3.10 -16.75
N THR A 225 15.64 4.22 -17.44
CA THR A 225 16.93 4.91 -17.46
C THR A 225 17.22 5.63 -16.13
N THR A 226 16.27 6.41 -15.62
CA THR A 226 16.40 7.09 -14.33
C THR A 226 16.49 6.08 -13.17
N ALA A 227 15.69 5.00 -13.21
CA ALA A 227 15.74 3.97 -12.18
C ALA A 227 17.13 3.31 -12.09
N ILE A 228 17.73 2.96 -13.24
CA ILE A 228 19.10 2.41 -13.29
C ILE A 228 20.12 3.40 -12.71
N ALA A 229 19.99 4.70 -13.00
CA ALA A 229 20.89 5.71 -12.45
C ALA A 229 20.82 5.81 -10.92
N ILE A 230 19.60 5.84 -10.36
CA ILE A 230 19.35 5.83 -8.91
C ILE A 230 19.95 4.56 -8.28
N CYS A 231 19.66 3.38 -8.86
CA CYS A 231 20.16 2.12 -8.35
C CYS A 231 21.69 2.03 -8.40
N SER A 232 22.31 2.47 -9.49
CA SER A 232 23.76 2.51 -9.65
C SER A 232 24.41 3.35 -8.54
N ALA A 233 23.89 4.56 -8.32
CA ALA A 233 24.41 5.46 -7.29
C ALA A 233 24.29 4.84 -5.89
N ILE A 234 23.10 4.37 -5.51
CA ILE A 234 22.89 3.75 -4.19
C ILE A 234 23.75 2.50 -4.02
N PHE A 235 23.84 1.63 -5.03
CA PHE A 235 24.67 0.42 -4.98
C PHE A 235 26.14 0.75 -4.72
N HIS A 236 26.69 1.70 -5.48
CA HIS A 236 28.10 2.09 -5.35
C HIS A 236 28.41 2.83 -4.05
N VAL A 237 27.51 3.70 -3.59
CA VAL A 237 27.66 4.40 -2.30
C VAL A 237 27.59 3.40 -1.14
N SER A 238 26.57 2.54 -1.11
CA SER A 238 26.38 1.54 -0.04
C SER A 238 27.50 0.49 0.01
N SER A 239 28.16 0.24 -1.11
CA SER A 239 29.30 -0.69 -1.19
C SER A 239 30.66 -0.01 -0.92
N ASN A 240 30.69 1.31 -0.67
CA ASN A 240 31.91 2.06 -0.42
C ASN A 240 31.80 2.91 0.87
N PRO A 241 32.25 2.40 2.03
CA PRO A 241 32.11 3.09 3.32
C PRO A 241 32.80 4.46 3.40
N GLY A 242 33.83 4.70 2.57
CA GLY A 242 34.50 6.00 2.49
C GLY A 242 33.60 7.04 1.81
N THR A 243 33.04 6.69 0.66
CA THR A 243 32.09 7.53 -0.05
C THR A 243 30.81 7.74 0.74
N TYR A 244 30.25 6.68 1.34
CA TYR A 244 29.05 6.78 2.16
C TYR A 244 29.20 7.84 3.25
N ARG A 245 30.30 7.80 4.02
CA ARG A 245 30.54 8.76 5.11
C ARG A 245 30.64 10.20 4.60
N LYS A 246 31.40 10.43 3.53
CA LYS A 246 31.54 11.78 2.95
C LYS A 246 30.22 12.34 2.43
N LEU A 247 29.41 11.49 1.78
CA LEU A 247 28.07 11.88 1.31
C LEU A 247 27.15 12.19 2.50
N GLN A 248 27.14 11.32 3.51
CA GLN A 248 26.37 11.53 4.74
C GLN A 248 26.76 12.84 5.44
N GLU A 249 28.06 13.13 5.57
CA GLU A 249 28.57 14.36 6.18
C GLU A 249 28.07 15.61 5.45
N GLU A 250 28.08 15.61 4.11
CA GLU A 250 27.54 16.73 3.32
C GLU A 250 26.03 16.87 3.48
N ILE A 251 25.29 15.76 3.44
CA ILE A 251 23.82 15.76 3.61
C ILE A 251 23.44 16.23 5.02
N ASP A 252 24.11 15.76 6.07
CA ASP A 252 23.86 16.15 7.47
C ASP A 252 24.16 17.64 7.70
N ALA A 253 25.17 18.18 7.02
CA ALA A 253 25.47 19.60 7.05
C ALA A 253 24.36 20.42 6.37
N ALA A 254 23.94 20.00 5.18
CA ALA A 254 22.89 20.65 4.39
C ALA A 254 21.51 20.57 5.05
N ALA A 255 21.20 19.47 5.74
CA ALA A 255 19.93 19.20 6.42
C ALA A 255 19.47 20.33 7.35
N LYS A 256 20.40 21.13 7.87
CA LYS A 256 20.14 22.27 8.78
C LYS A 256 19.48 23.46 8.09
N THR A 257 19.60 23.58 6.77
CA THR A 257 19.23 24.79 6.01
C THR A 257 18.39 24.52 4.78
N VAL A 258 18.29 23.27 4.32
CA VAL A 258 17.51 22.90 3.14
C VAL A 258 16.01 23.02 3.35
N SER A 259 15.25 23.18 2.27
CA SER A 259 13.79 23.15 2.31
C SER A 259 13.25 21.78 2.72
N ARG A 260 12.05 21.78 3.31
CA ARG A 260 11.33 20.58 3.74
C ARG A 260 9.86 20.66 3.32
N PRO A 261 9.15 19.52 3.17
CA PRO A 261 9.55 18.15 3.52
C PRO A 261 10.62 17.53 2.61
N VAL A 262 10.70 17.98 1.36
CA VAL A 262 11.71 17.55 0.37
C VAL A 262 12.65 18.72 0.04
N ILE A 263 13.94 18.44 -0.15
CA ILE A 263 14.94 19.41 -0.62
C ILE A 263 14.52 20.04 -1.96
N SER A 264 14.83 21.31 -2.20
CA SER A 264 14.58 21.94 -3.51
C SER A 264 15.60 21.50 -4.56
N ASP A 265 15.21 21.50 -5.84
CA ASP A 265 16.03 21.16 -7.01
C ASP A 265 17.31 22.00 -7.05
N GLN A 266 17.22 23.29 -6.71
CA GLN A 266 18.40 24.15 -6.65
C GLN A 266 19.32 23.76 -5.49
N GLN A 267 18.78 23.54 -4.30
CA GLN A 267 19.61 23.18 -3.13
C GLN A 267 20.31 21.83 -3.32
N ALA A 268 19.65 20.85 -3.96
CA ALA A 268 20.28 19.57 -4.26
C ALA A 268 21.43 19.69 -5.28
N LYS A 269 21.36 20.65 -6.21
CA LYS A 269 22.45 20.96 -7.16
C LYS A 269 23.64 21.65 -6.52
N ASP A 270 23.39 22.38 -5.44
CA ASP A 270 24.42 23.12 -4.72
C ASP A 270 25.29 22.22 -3.82
N LEU A 271 25.01 20.91 -3.75
CA LEU A 271 25.76 19.92 -2.96
C LEU A 271 26.88 19.26 -3.80
N PRO A 272 28.14 19.71 -3.70
CA PRO A 272 29.20 19.30 -4.63
C PRO A 272 29.53 17.81 -4.57
N TYR A 273 29.50 17.18 -3.39
CA TYR A 273 29.81 15.76 -3.27
C TYR A 273 28.68 14.87 -3.79
N LEU A 274 27.42 15.22 -3.53
CA LEU A 274 26.26 14.59 -4.14
C LEU A 274 26.35 14.65 -5.67
N GLN A 275 26.69 15.81 -6.23
CA GLN A 275 26.90 15.96 -7.68
C GLN A 275 28.04 15.09 -8.21
N ALA A 276 29.13 14.97 -7.46
CA ALA A 276 30.24 14.08 -7.79
C ALA A 276 29.82 12.60 -7.79
N VAL A 277 29.04 12.16 -6.80
CA VAL A 277 28.48 10.81 -6.72
C VAL A 277 27.61 10.50 -7.93
N ILE A 278 26.73 11.42 -8.33
CA ILE A 278 25.83 11.25 -9.48
C ILE A 278 26.61 11.15 -10.79
N LYS A 279 27.58 12.05 -11.00
CA LYS A 279 28.45 12.03 -12.19
C LYS A 279 29.20 10.71 -12.28
N GLU A 280 29.74 10.22 -11.16
CA GLU A 280 30.48 8.97 -11.09
C GLU A 280 29.60 7.73 -11.28
N ALA A 281 28.39 7.73 -10.73
CA ALA A 281 27.43 6.63 -10.88
C ALA A 281 26.98 6.46 -12.34
N LEU A 282 26.69 7.58 -13.01
CA LEU A 282 26.34 7.61 -14.44
C LEU A 282 27.52 7.23 -15.34
N ARG A 283 28.77 7.50 -14.90
CA ARG A 283 29.98 7.07 -15.60
C ARG A 283 30.17 5.56 -15.48
N MET A 284 30.03 5.01 -14.27
CA MET A 284 30.21 3.58 -14.01
C MET A 284 29.14 2.70 -14.67
N TRP A 285 27.90 3.18 -14.66
CA TRP A 285 26.75 2.51 -15.28
C TRP A 285 25.89 3.49 -16.09
N PRO A 286 26.29 3.80 -17.34
CA PRO A 286 25.49 4.61 -18.25
C PRO A 286 24.17 3.90 -18.58
N PRO A 287 22.99 4.48 -18.27
CA PRO A 287 21.72 3.76 -18.43
C PRO A 287 21.36 3.39 -19.88
N ALA A 288 21.83 4.17 -20.86
CA ALA A 288 21.55 3.98 -22.28
C ALA A 288 22.84 3.64 -23.05
N SER A 289 23.33 2.41 -22.92
CA SER A 289 24.65 1.98 -23.41
C SER A 289 24.65 1.27 -24.78
N GLY A 290 23.58 1.35 -25.55
CA GLY A 290 23.57 0.82 -26.92
C GLY A 290 24.57 1.56 -27.83
N LEU A 291 25.07 0.90 -28.88
CA LEU A 291 26.10 1.42 -29.79
C LEU A 291 25.72 2.69 -30.59
N GLN A 292 24.43 3.03 -30.63
CA GLN A 292 23.89 4.31 -31.15
C GLN A 292 24.53 4.80 -32.48
N PRO A 293 24.53 3.97 -33.55
CA PRO A 293 25.30 4.26 -34.76
C PRO A 293 24.77 5.43 -35.59
N HIS A 294 25.68 6.25 -36.11
CA HIS A 294 25.41 7.36 -37.02
C HIS A 294 26.17 7.17 -38.35
N ARG A 295 25.70 7.80 -39.44
CA ARG A 295 26.32 7.71 -40.77
C ARG A 295 26.41 9.08 -41.44
N SER A 296 27.44 9.26 -42.26
CA SER A 296 27.60 10.40 -43.17
C SER A 296 27.25 9.99 -44.61
N ASP A 297 26.83 10.97 -45.42
CA ASP A 297 26.65 10.83 -46.87
C ASP A 297 27.96 10.92 -47.66
N LYS A 298 29.04 11.28 -46.98
CA LYS A 298 30.35 11.49 -47.58
C LYS A 298 31.37 10.60 -46.88
N ASP A 299 32.49 10.39 -47.55
CA ASP A 299 33.67 9.81 -46.91
C ASP A 299 34.15 10.76 -45.81
N GLU A 300 34.48 10.21 -44.65
CA GLU A 300 34.85 10.97 -43.46
C GLU A 300 36.16 10.43 -42.89
N ILE A 301 36.91 11.28 -42.19
CA ILE A 301 38.05 10.83 -41.38
C ILE A 301 37.55 10.71 -39.94
N ILE A 302 37.59 9.51 -39.37
CA ILE A 302 37.21 9.22 -37.98
C ILE A 302 38.44 8.73 -37.23
N CYS A 303 38.88 9.46 -36.19
CA CYS A 303 40.11 9.12 -35.44
C CYS A 303 41.34 8.89 -36.35
N GLY A 304 41.46 9.66 -37.44
CA GLY A 304 42.55 9.51 -38.42
C GLY A 304 42.38 8.39 -39.44
N VAL A 305 41.27 7.63 -39.39
CA VAL A 305 40.98 6.55 -40.34
C VAL A 305 39.96 7.01 -41.38
N ASN A 306 40.22 6.73 -42.66
CA ASN A 306 39.25 6.99 -43.74
C ASN A 306 38.07 6.01 -43.63
N VAL A 307 36.88 6.55 -43.40
CA VAL A 307 35.62 5.83 -43.28
C VAL A 307 34.73 6.15 -44.49
N PRO A 308 34.40 5.16 -45.35
CA PRO A 308 33.56 5.40 -46.53
C PRO A 308 32.16 5.88 -46.17
N ALA A 309 31.54 6.65 -47.05
CA ALA A 309 30.15 7.08 -46.98
C ALA A 309 29.20 5.90 -46.66
N GLN A 310 28.12 6.18 -45.91
CA GLN A 310 27.14 5.20 -45.44
C GLN A 310 27.68 4.11 -44.50
N THR A 311 28.92 4.19 -44.02
CA THR A 311 29.42 3.31 -42.97
C THR A 311 28.91 3.75 -41.60
N ASP A 312 28.37 2.82 -40.80
CA ASP A 312 28.01 3.08 -39.40
C ASP A 312 29.25 3.47 -38.59
N VAL A 313 29.19 4.63 -37.95
CA VAL A 313 30.10 5.08 -36.90
C VAL A 313 29.35 5.00 -35.58
N ALA A 314 29.82 4.13 -34.69
CA ALA A 314 29.24 3.84 -33.39
C ALA A 314 30.27 4.15 -32.29
N TRP A 315 29.83 4.13 -31.04
CA TRP A 315 30.71 4.21 -29.88
C TRP A 315 30.18 3.32 -28.77
N ASP A 316 31.09 2.85 -27.93
CA ASP A 316 30.73 2.15 -26.71
C ASP A 316 30.91 3.09 -25.52
N LEU A 317 29.79 3.50 -24.92
CA LEU A 317 29.83 4.37 -23.75
C LEU A 317 30.55 3.72 -22.56
N PHE A 318 30.51 2.40 -22.40
CA PHE A 318 31.18 1.75 -21.27
C PHE A 318 32.70 1.87 -21.35
N THR A 319 33.29 1.65 -22.52
CA THR A 319 34.74 1.84 -22.73
C THR A 319 35.13 3.31 -22.70
N LEU A 320 34.32 4.21 -23.23
CA LEU A 320 34.57 5.65 -23.18
C LEU A 320 34.64 6.16 -21.75
N MET A 321 33.66 5.75 -20.94
CA MET A 321 33.57 6.14 -19.53
C MET A 321 34.68 5.54 -18.66
N LYS A 322 35.43 4.55 -19.17
CA LYS A 322 36.59 3.93 -18.49
C LYS A 322 37.93 4.33 -19.11
N ASN A 323 37.95 5.37 -19.95
CA ASN A 323 39.17 5.86 -20.57
C ASN A 323 40.13 6.41 -19.51
N LYS A 324 41.28 5.75 -19.33
CA LYS A 324 42.29 6.11 -18.32
C LYS A 324 42.96 7.46 -18.56
N ALA A 325 43.08 7.92 -19.80
CA ALA A 325 43.63 9.25 -20.08
C ALA A 325 42.68 10.36 -19.59
N LEU A 326 41.37 10.11 -19.61
CA LEU A 326 40.36 11.05 -19.14
C LEU A 326 40.13 10.94 -17.64
N PHE A 327 39.95 9.72 -17.14
CA PHE A 327 39.53 9.44 -15.76
C PHE A 327 40.66 8.85 -14.91
N GLY A 328 41.93 8.91 -15.32
CA GLY A 328 43.05 8.40 -14.53
C GLY A 328 43.14 6.87 -14.50
N GLU A 329 44.19 6.35 -13.87
CA GLU A 329 44.47 4.90 -13.84
C GLU A 329 43.39 4.08 -13.13
N ASP A 330 42.70 4.71 -12.18
CA ASP A 330 41.58 4.14 -11.43
C ASP A 330 40.23 4.31 -12.13
N ALA A 331 40.20 4.57 -13.45
CA ALA A 331 38.96 4.75 -14.22
C ALA A 331 37.97 3.57 -14.12
N ALA A 332 38.40 2.37 -13.75
CA ALA A 332 37.51 1.23 -13.53
C ALA A 332 36.90 1.18 -12.11
N VAL A 333 37.34 2.06 -11.21
CA VAL A 333 36.92 2.13 -9.81
C VAL A 333 35.92 3.27 -9.65
N PHE A 334 34.89 3.04 -8.84
CA PHE A 334 33.94 4.10 -8.45
C PHE A 334 34.64 5.03 -7.45
N ASN A 335 34.99 6.23 -7.90
CA ASN A 335 35.70 7.24 -7.12
C ASN A 335 35.12 8.65 -7.35
N PRO A 336 34.14 9.09 -6.53
CA PRO A 336 33.58 10.44 -6.63
C PRO A 336 34.59 11.56 -6.35
N ASP A 337 35.66 11.30 -5.58
CA ASP A 337 36.64 12.33 -5.23
C ASP A 337 37.36 12.88 -6.47
N ARG A 338 37.35 12.18 -7.62
CA ARG A 338 37.92 12.70 -8.87
C ARG A 338 37.31 14.00 -9.36
N TRP A 339 36.05 14.22 -9.00
CA TRP A 339 35.29 15.40 -9.39
C TRP A 339 35.53 16.56 -8.42
N ILE A 340 36.25 16.31 -7.32
CA ILE A 340 36.51 17.25 -6.24
C ILE A 340 38.01 17.61 -6.24
N GLY A 341 38.34 18.88 -6.35
CA GLY A 341 39.73 19.36 -6.20
C GLY A 341 40.68 19.08 -7.36
N ALA A 342 40.21 18.54 -8.49
CA ALA A 342 40.97 18.49 -9.74
C ALA A 342 41.06 19.88 -10.40
N GLN A 343 42.03 20.06 -11.32
CA GLN A 343 42.18 21.32 -12.06
C GLN A 343 40.89 21.64 -12.87
N PRO A 344 40.41 22.89 -12.92
CA PRO A 344 39.16 23.26 -13.59
C PRO A 344 39.06 22.77 -15.03
N GLU A 345 40.17 22.83 -15.78
CA GLU A 345 40.24 22.36 -17.17
C GLU A 345 40.03 20.85 -17.27
N LYS A 346 40.57 20.09 -16.31
CA LYS A 346 40.41 18.63 -16.27
C LYS A 346 38.99 18.23 -15.88
N ILE A 347 38.40 18.92 -14.90
CA ILE A 347 36.99 18.74 -14.53
C ILE A 347 36.12 18.96 -15.76
N ARG A 348 36.33 20.08 -16.47
CA ARG A 348 35.60 20.39 -17.69
C ARG A 348 35.75 19.30 -18.74
N GLU A 349 36.96 18.81 -19.00
CA GLU A 349 37.18 17.70 -19.94
C GLU A 349 36.37 16.45 -19.56
N MET A 350 36.42 16.04 -18.28
CA MET A 350 35.66 14.89 -17.78
C MET A 350 34.14 15.11 -17.87
N GLU A 351 33.64 16.31 -17.57
CA GLU A 351 32.22 16.65 -17.68
C GLU A 351 31.74 16.65 -19.13
N LEU A 352 32.58 17.10 -20.07
CA LEU A 352 32.26 17.06 -21.50
C LEU A 352 32.15 15.62 -22.02
N ALA A 353 32.92 14.68 -21.47
CA ALA A 353 32.83 13.26 -21.77
C ALA A 353 31.63 12.61 -21.06
N GLN A 354 31.48 12.80 -19.75
CA GLN A 354 30.37 12.27 -18.95
C GLN A 354 29.00 12.75 -19.47
N GLY A 355 28.92 13.99 -19.94
CA GLY A 355 27.71 14.54 -20.55
C GLY A 355 27.21 13.76 -21.78
N LEU A 356 28.05 12.95 -22.42
CA LEU A 356 27.65 12.09 -23.53
C LEU A 356 26.66 10.99 -23.11
N VAL A 357 26.53 10.68 -21.81
CA VAL A 357 25.45 9.82 -21.27
C VAL A 357 24.07 10.34 -21.68
N PHE A 358 23.90 11.67 -21.78
CA PHE A 358 22.68 12.32 -22.26
C PHE A 358 22.82 12.91 -23.67
N MET A 359 23.92 12.60 -24.37
CA MET A 359 24.35 13.28 -25.60
C MET A 359 24.35 14.82 -25.46
N ASN A 360 24.81 15.32 -24.31
CA ASN A 360 24.76 16.74 -23.94
C ASN A 360 25.44 17.63 -25.00
N GLY A 361 24.78 18.73 -25.39
CA GLY A 361 25.29 19.66 -26.40
C GLY A 361 25.26 19.15 -27.84
N SER A 362 24.58 18.02 -28.12
CA SER A 362 24.43 17.46 -29.47
C SER A 362 23.05 17.76 -30.10
N ARG A 363 22.89 17.39 -31.37
CA ARG A 363 21.59 17.38 -32.06
C ARG A 363 20.54 16.48 -31.39
N TRP A 364 20.97 15.41 -30.75
CA TRP A 364 20.12 14.35 -30.21
C TRP A 364 20.08 14.31 -28.68
N GLU A 365 20.49 15.40 -28.03
CA GLU A 365 20.47 15.56 -26.57
C GLU A 365 19.12 15.12 -25.97
N CYS A 366 19.16 14.34 -24.89
CA CYS A 366 17.97 13.86 -24.20
C CYS A 366 17.07 15.02 -23.72
N LEU A 367 15.79 15.00 -24.09
CA LEU A 367 14.80 16.02 -23.66
C LEU A 367 14.47 15.89 -22.16
N GLY A 368 14.46 14.67 -21.63
CA GLY A 368 14.15 14.39 -20.22
C GLY A 368 15.29 14.67 -19.24
N LYS A 369 16.47 15.11 -19.71
CA LYS A 369 17.69 15.28 -18.89
C LYS A 369 17.44 16.04 -17.59
N ARG A 370 16.73 17.18 -17.65
CA ARG A 370 16.46 18.01 -16.47
C ARG A 370 15.62 17.28 -15.41
N ILE A 371 14.57 16.58 -15.83
CA ILE A 371 13.69 15.83 -14.93
C ILE A 371 14.46 14.66 -14.32
N ALA A 372 15.23 13.93 -15.13
CA ALA A 372 16.04 12.81 -14.67
C ALA A 372 17.07 13.22 -13.59
N TYR A 373 17.79 14.34 -13.79
CA TYR A 373 18.71 14.85 -12.76
C TYR A 373 17.96 15.23 -11.48
N MET A 374 16.84 15.95 -11.59
CA MET A 374 16.01 16.33 -10.43
C MET A 374 15.53 15.09 -9.65
N GLU A 375 15.08 14.04 -10.34
CA GLU A 375 14.70 12.78 -9.72
C GLU A 375 15.88 12.13 -8.97
N ILE A 376 17.04 12.01 -9.63
CA ILE A 376 18.24 11.36 -9.05
C ILE A 376 18.75 12.14 -7.85
N GLU A 377 18.95 13.45 -7.99
CA GLU A 377 19.50 14.34 -6.97
C GLU A 377 18.69 14.31 -5.68
N LYS A 378 17.39 14.57 -5.82
CA LYS A 378 16.48 14.65 -4.69
C LYS A 378 16.24 13.28 -4.06
N THR A 379 16.14 12.21 -4.85
CA THR A 379 16.00 10.84 -4.32
C THR A 379 17.22 10.42 -3.51
N LEU A 380 18.44 10.67 -4.00
CA LEU A 380 19.65 10.34 -3.28
C LEU A 380 19.75 11.14 -1.97
N PHE A 381 19.48 12.46 -2.02
CA PHE A 381 19.48 13.27 -0.81
C PHE A 381 18.52 12.70 0.26
N GLU A 382 17.26 12.45 -0.10
CA GLU A 382 16.27 11.99 0.88
C GLU A 382 16.50 10.54 1.37
N ASN A 383 17.09 9.66 0.56
CA ASN A 383 17.40 8.28 1.00
C ASN A 383 18.59 8.21 1.97
N PHE A 384 19.56 9.12 1.83
CA PHE A 384 20.70 9.18 2.75
C PHE A 384 20.50 10.24 3.84
N PHE A 385 19.39 10.97 3.86
CA PHE A 385 19.10 11.90 4.93
C PHE A 385 18.69 11.16 6.21
N VAL A 386 19.36 11.47 7.32
CA VAL A 386 18.98 11.01 8.66
C VAL A 386 18.58 12.22 9.48
N ASP A 387 17.33 12.30 9.93
CA ASP A 387 16.90 13.41 10.78
C ASP A 387 17.60 13.32 12.15
N PRO A 388 18.41 14.34 12.55
CA PRO A 388 19.08 14.32 13.84
C PRO A 388 18.12 14.34 15.04
N ASN A 389 16.88 14.84 14.88
CA ASN A 389 15.83 14.70 15.91
C ASN A 389 15.31 13.27 15.99
N MET A 390 15.39 12.50 14.91
CA MET A 390 15.08 11.08 14.90
C MET A 390 16.16 10.28 15.65
N LEU A 391 17.44 10.68 15.62
CA LEU A 391 18.52 10.01 16.37
C LEU A 391 18.46 10.29 17.89
N LEU A 392 18.07 11.50 18.30
CA LEU A 392 17.78 11.83 19.70
C LEU A 392 16.50 11.16 20.19
N LEU A 393 15.49 10.97 19.32
CA LEU A 393 14.39 10.06 19.61
C LEU A 393 14.89 8.62 19.75
N ILE A 394 15.74 8.10 18.86
CA ILE A 394 16.25 6.72 18.89
C ILE A 394 17.09 6.45 20.15
N LEU A 395 17.87 7.42 20.63
CA LEU A 395 18.65 7.32 21.88
C LEU A 395 17.82 7.56 23.15
N ALA A 396 16.82 8.44 23.12
CA ALA A 396 15.84 8.58 24.20
C ALA A 396 14.85 7.40 24.27
N LEU A 397 14.72 6.63 23.18
CA LEU A 397 13.87 5.44 23.06
C LEU A 397 14.63 4.12 23.31
N LEU A 398 15.89 4.14 23.71
CA LEU A 398 16.65 2.90 23.97
C LEU A 398 16.21 2.12 25.24
N PRO A 399 15.46 2.68 26.21
CA PRO A 399 14.69 1.88 27.16
C PRO A 399 13.28 1.50 26.66
N THR A 400 12.82 1.99 25.50
CA THR A 400 11.43 1.78 25.01
C THR A 400 11.33 1.07 23.67
N LEU A 401 12.45 0.72 23.02
CA LEU A 401 12.51 -0.03 21.76
C LEU A 401 12.26 -1.55 21.89
N ALA A 402 11.55 -1.97 22.95
CA ALA A 402 10.88 -3.26 23.05
C ALA A 402 9.39 -3.19 22.63
N LEU A 403 8.83 -2.01 22.34
CA LEU A 403 7.41 -1.85 22.00
C LEU A 403 7.22 -1.20 20.62
N ALA A 404 7.42 -1.98 19.56
CA ALA A 404 6.62 -1.80 18.35
C ALA A 404 5.29 -2.54 18.58
N GLY A 405 4.51 -2.02 19.53
CA GLY A 405 3.13 -2.39 19.76
C GLY A 405 2.26 -1.29 19.18
N ILE A 406 1.31 -1.68 18.35
CA ILE A 406 0.20 -0.83 17.91
C ILE A 406 -0.42 -0.16 19.15
N VAL A 407 -0.48 1.17 19.15
CA VAL A 407 -0.74 1.96 20.36
C VAL A 407 -2.23 1.87 20.76
N PRO A 408 -2.57 1.76 22.06
CA PRO A 408 -3.96 1.86 22.55
C PRO A 408 -4.62 3.18 22.11
N VAL A 409 -5.94 3.19 21.95
CA VAL A 409 -6.67 4.40 21.51
C VAL A 409 -6.54 5.51 22.57
N HIS A 410 -6.10 6.70 22.15
CA HIS A 410 -5.76 7.79 23.08
C HIS A 410 -6.85 8.88 23.27
N SER A 411 -7.95 8.81 22.51
CA SER A 411 -8.94 9.89 22.35
C SER A 411 -9.55 10.41 23.66
N TYR A 412 -9.70 9.56 24.69
CA TYR A 412 -10.29 9.92 25.99
C TYR A 412 -9.37 9.66 27.19
N THR A 413 -8.07 9.48 26.97
CA THR A 413 -7.10 9.08 28.00
C THR A 413 -7.04 9.97 29.23
N ARG A 414 -7.24 11.29 29.07
CA ARG A 414 -7.30 12.21 30.21
C ARG A 414 -8.53 11.97 31.07
N CYS A 415 -9.69 11.78 30.45
CA CYS A 415 -10.96 11.52 31.13
C CYS A 415 -11.02 10.15 31.81
N GLN A 416 -10.38 9.14 31.20
CA GLN A 416 -10.37 7.78 31.75
C GLN A 416 -9.43 7.62 32.95
N ARG A 417 -8.56 8.59 33.23
CA ARG A 417 -7.54 8.46 34.27
C ARG A 417 -8.17 8.43 35.65
N ASN A 418 -7.69 7.54 36.51
CA ASN A 418 -8.05 7.55 37.92
C ASN A 418 -7.37 8.72 38.64
N THR A 419 -8.08 9.83 38.84
CA THR A 419 -7.58 10.99 39.59
C THR A 419 -8.47 11.31 40.78
N GLN A 420 -7.99 12.20 41.66
CA GLN A 420 -8.79 12.69 42.79
C GLN A 420 -10.08 13.38 42.35
N ASN A 421 -10.13 13.98 41.16
CA ASN A 421 -11.34 14.54 40.57
C ASN A 421 -11.79 13.65 39.40
N PRO A 422 -12.79 12.76 39.58
CA PRO A 422 -13.13 11.75 38.57
C PRO A 422 -13.45 12.31 37.19
N LEU A 423 -13.97 13.55 37.10
CA LEU A 423 -14.35 14.18 35.84
C LEU A 423 -13.24 15.04 35.22
N GLU A 424 -12.02 14.98 35.76
CA GLU A 424 -10.88 15.72 35.23
C GLU A 424 -10.57 15.31 33.78
N GLY A 425 -10.50 16.29 32.88
CA GLY A 425 -10.22 16.02 31.47
C GLY A 425 -11.37 15.39 30.68
N CYS A 426 -12.56 15.24 31.29
CA CYS A 426 -13.75 14.73 30.62
C CYS A 426 -14.47 15.78 29.77
N PRO A 427 -15.18 15.34 28.70
CA PRO A 427 -16.08 16.21 27.96
C PRO A 427 -17.11 16.90 28.89
N PRO A 428 -17.56 18.12 28.56
CA PRO A 428 -18.60 18.78 29.34
C PRO A 428 -19.85 17.92 29.46
N ARG A 429 -20.50 17.94 30.65
CA ARG A 429 -21.72 17.17 30.97
C ARG A 429 -21.53 15.64 30.95
N THR A 430 -20.31 15.16 31.20
CA THR A 430 -20.06 13.73 31.43
C THR A 430 -20.78 13.26 32.70
N LEU A 431 -21.51 12.14 32.60
CA LEU A 431 -22.15 11.47 33.74
C LEU A 431 -21.14 10.53 34.39
N TYR A 432 -20.98 10.58 35.70
CA TYR A 432 -20.09 9.72 36.46
C TYR A 432 -20.87 8.61 37.16
N VAL A 433 -20.43 7.36 36.96
CA VAL A 433 -21.01 6.15 37.52
C VAL A 433 -20.01 5.50 38.46
N SER A 434 -20.39 5.25 39.70
CA SER A 434 -19.59 4.50 40.68
C SER A 434 -20.49 3.79 41.69
N GLN A 435 -20.17 2.54 42.01
CA GLN A 435 -20.91 1.79 43.04
C GLN A 435 -20.63 2.30 44.46
N SER A 436 -19.49 2.96 44.68
CA SER A 436 -18.99 3.32 46.01
C SER A 436 -18.60 4.79 46.19
N ASP A 437 -18.42 5.56 45.11
CA ASP A 437 -18.07 6.98 45.22
C ASP A 437 -19.33 7.84 45.40
N GLU A 438 -19.44 8.55 46.52
CA GLU A 438 -20.57 9.43 46.84
C GLU A 438 -20.73 10.61 45.86
N ARG A 439 -19.69 10.92 45.08
CA ARG A 439 -19.72 11.98 44.06
C ARG A 439 -20.37 11.54 42.75
N ALA A 440 -20.62 10.25 42.57
CA ALA A 440 -21.26 9.72 41.36
C ALA A 440 -22.74 10.11 41.30
N GLN A 441 -23.21 10.49 40.11
CA GLN A 441 -24.63 10.78 39.90
C GLN A 441 -25.47 9.49 39.81
N PHE A 442 -24.83 8.36 39.50
CA PHE A 442 -25.48 7.07 39.33
C PHE A 442 -24.64 5.94 39.92
N HIS A 443 -25.31 4.92 40.47
CA HIS A 443 -24.66 3.72 41.00
C HIS A 443 -24.71 2.51 40.06
N THR A 444 -25.45 2.61 38.95
CA THR A 444 -25.48 1.60 37.88
C THR A 444 -25.30 2.27 36.53
N ILE A 445 -24.71 1.55 35.57
CA ILE A 445 -24.48 2.05 34.22
C ILE A 445 -25.81 2.21 33.49
N GLN A 446 -26.74 1.26 33.66
CA GLN A 446 -28.04 1.32 33.00
C GLN A 446 -28.91 2.49 33.49
N SER A 447 -28.84 2.86 34.78
CA SER A 447 -29.57 4.04 35.27
C SER A 447 -29.02 5.34 34.67
N ALA A 448 -27.71 5.44 34.47
CA ALA A 448 -27.10 6.55 33.75
C ALA A 448 -27.54 6.60 32.28
N ILE A 449 -27.56 5.45 31.58
CA ILE A 449 -28.07 5.36 30.19
C ILE A 449 -29.54 5.81 30.13
N ALA A 450 -30.39 5.33 31.05
CA ALA A 450 -31.82 5.64 31.09
C ALA A 450 -32.11 7.11 31.42
N SER A 451 -31.19 7.81 32.09
CA SER A 451 -31.32 9.23 32.42
C SER A 451 -31.14 10.16 31.21
N ILE A 452 -30.52 9.67 30.13
CA ILE A 452 -30.18 10.47 28.97
C ILE A 452 -31.41 10.61 28.05
N PRO A 453 -31.80 11.84 27.67
CA PRO A 453 -32.92 12.03 26.75
C PRO A 453 -32.63 11.44 25.36
N ASN A 454 -33.66 10.91 24.71
CA ASN A 454 -33.56 10.43 23.34
C ASN A 454 -33.60 11.60 22.34
N ASN A 455 -32.45 12.25 22.17
CA ASN A 455 -32.21 13.31 21.20
C ASN A 455 -30.85 13.11 20.52
N THR A 456 -30.47 14.04 19.65
CA THR A 456 -29.22 13.99 18.86
C THR A 456 -27.98 14.53 19.60
N VAL A 457 -28.13 15.00 20.84
CA VAL A 457 -27.03 15.58 21.61
C VAL A 457 -26.05 14.49 22.05
N PRO A 458 -24.73 14.66 21.89
CA PRO A 458 -23.74 13.71 22.38
C PRO A 458 -23.71 13.63 23.91
N TYR A 459 -23.60 12.42 24.47
CA TYR A 459 -23.40 12.19 25.90
C TYR A 459 -22.22 11.26 26.15
N THR A 460 -21.50 11.51 27.24
CA THR A 460 -20.39 10.68 27.72
C THR A 460 -20.73 10.18 29.12
N ILE A 461 -20.50 8.89 29.38
CA ILE A 461 -20.63 8.26 30.70
C ILE A 461 -19.25 7.73 31.07
N LEU A 462 -18.70 8.22 32.18
CA LEU A 462 -17.48 7.70 32.79
C LEU A 462 -17.86 6.70 33.90
N VAL A 463 -17.31 5.49 33.84
CA VAL A 463 -17.60 4.39 34.76
C VAL A 463 -16.35 4.10 35.59
N ALA A 464 -16.48 4.19 36.91
CA ALA A 464 -15.42 3.88 37.85
C ALA A 464 -15.05 2.38 37.84
N PRO A 465 -13.83 2.00 38.27
CA PRO A 465 -13.45 0.61 38.43
C PRO A 465 -14.45 -0.14 39.33
N GLY A 466 -14.84 -1.35 38.92
CA GLY A 466 -15.83 -2.13 39.64
C GLY A 466 -16.44 -3.25 38.81
N THR A 467 -17.19 -4.12 39.50
CA THR A 467 -17.94 -5.23 38.91
C THR A 467 -19.44 -4.90 38.95
N TYR A 468 -20.00 -4.61 37.79
CA TYR A 468 -21.39 -4.24 37.60
C TYR A 468 -22.17 -5.47 37.13
N THR A 469 -23.22 -5.87 37.86
CA THR A 469 -24.09 -6.98 37.43
C THR A 469 -25.42 -6.43 36.94
N GLU A 470 -25.52 -6.18 35.65
CA GLU A 470 -26.69 -5.55 35.03
C GLU A 470 -26.71 -5.80 33.51
N GLN A 471 -27.91 -5.76 32.94
CA GLN A 471 -28.09 -5.71 31.49
C GLN A 471 -28.13 -4.25 31.03
N LEU A 472 -27.32 -3.93 30.03
CA LEU A 472 -27.23 -2.61 29.41
C LEU A 472 -28.04 -2.57 28.11
N ASN A 473 -28.96 -1.63 28.00
CA ASN A 473 -29.80 -1.43 26.82
C ASN A 473 -29.78 0.03 26.36
N VAL A 474 -29.22 0.25 25.18
CA VAL A 474 -29.10 1.56 24.51
C VAL A 474 -30.12 1.65 23.39
N THR A 475 -31.21 2.40 23.62
CA THR A 475 -32.32 2.58 22.68
C THR A 475 -32.38 3.97 22.02
N ARG A 476 -31.37 4.82 22.25
CA ARG A 476 -31.34 6.22 21.80
C ARG A 476 -30.67 6.41 20.44
N GLN A 477 -31.01 7.48 19.74
CA GLN A 477 -30.44 7.81 18.41
C GLN A 477 -29.13 8.60 18.45
N GLY A 478 -29.00 9.56 19.36
CA GLY A 478 -27.82 10.43 19.41
C GLY A 478 -26.55 9.74 19.91
N PRO A 479 -25.37 10.34 19.68
CA PRO A 479 -24.08 9.75 20.04
C PRO A 479 -23.94 9.48 21.54
N LEU A 480 -23.44 8.29 21.90
CA LEU A 480 -23.20 7.88 23.30
C LEU A 480 -21.81 7.27 23.43
N THR A 481 -21.01 7.77 24.37
CA THR A 481 -19.68 7.22 24.68
C THR A 481 -19.64 6.69 26.11
N LEU A 482 -19.35 5.39 26.28
CA LEU A 482 -19.05 4.77 27.56
C LEU A 482 -17.53 4.70 27.76
N LEU A 483 -17.03 5.22 28.86
CA LEU A 483 -15.61 5.26 29.20
C LEU A 483 -15.38 4.49 30.49
N GLY A 484 -14.68 3.37 30.43
CA GLY A 484 -14.16 2.72 31.63
C GLY A 484 -12.95 3.48 32.16
N MET A 485 -12.94 3.81 33.45
CA MET A 485 -11.77 4.36 34.11
C MET A 485 -10.65 3.33 34.15
N THR A 486 -9.45 3.77 33.83
CA THR A 486 -8.27 2.92 33.74
C THR A 486 -7.00 3.72 33.94
N ASP A 487 -6.01 3.08 34.57
CA ASP A 487 -4.65 3.61 34.69
C ASP A 487 -3.78 3.25 33.47
N ARG A 488 -4.30 2.40 32.57
CA ARG A 488 -3.75 2.18 31.22
C ARG A 488 -4.34 3.27 30.30
N PRO A 489 -3.56 3.95 29.44
CA PRO A 489 -2.50 3.38 28.61
C PRO A 489 -1.11 3.97 28.88
N TRP A 490 -0.85 4.52 30.07
CA TRP A 490 0.41 5.17 30.41
C TRP A 490 1.54 4.15 30.64
N GLY A 491 2.00 3.50 29.57
CA GLY A 491 3.14 2.57 29.55
C GLY A 491 2.82 1.06 29.51
N ALA A 492 1.54 0.67 29.36
CA ALA A 492 1.13 -0.73 29.22
C ALA A 492 0.88 -1.11 27.75
N GLY A 493 1.18 -2.35 27.37
CA GLY A 493 0.93 -2.89 26.02
C GLY A 493 -0.54 -2.94 25.63
N ARG A 494 -0.84 -3.47 24.44
CA ARG A 494 -2.21 -3.61 23.91
C ARG A 494 -3.10 -4.43 24.85
N TYR A 495 -4.38 -4.04 24.97
CA TYR A 495 -5.36 -4.81 25.74
C TYR A 495 -5.58 -6.19 25.11
N ALA A 496 -5.66 -6.24 23.77
CA ALA A 496 -5.84 -7.49 23.04
C ALA A 496 -4.60 -8.40 23.04
N GLU A 497 -3.45 -7.96 23.55
CA GLU A 497 -2.24 -8.76 23.58
C GLU A 497 -2.26 -9.76 24.73
N ILE A 498 -3.09 -10.79 24.55
CA ILE A 498 -3.18 -11.97 25.40
C ILE A 498 -2.57 -13.18 24.68
N ASP A 499 -2.11 -14.14 25.47
CA ASP A 499 -1.69 -15.47 25.03
C ASP A 499 -2.24 -16.52 26.01
N GLY A 500 -1.98 -17.81 25.74
CA GLY A 500 -2.46 -18.91 26.59
C GLY A 500 -2.01 -18.85 28.06
N ASN A 501 -1.12 -17.92 28.43
CA ASN A 501 -0.58 -17.75 29.79
C ASN A 501 -0.85 -16.36 30.38
N SER A 502 -1.44 -15.43 29.64
CA SER A 502 -1.69 -14.05 30.08
C SER A 502 -3.16 -13.67 29.87
N ALA A 503 -3.87 -13.41 30.97
CA ALA A 503 -5.19 -12.79 30.93
C ALA A 503 -5.05 -11.29 31.20
N GLN A 504 -5.69 -10.47 30.37
CA GLN A 504 -5.84 -9.04 30.61
C GLN A 504 -7.31 -8.73 30.87
N GLU A 505 -7.57 -7.99 31.95
CA GLU A 505 -8.93 -7.58 32.30
C GLU A 505 -8.97 -6.06 32.45
N ASN A 506 -10.06 -5.46 31.99
CA ASN A 506 -10.32 -4.06 32.30
C ASN A 506 -10.78 -3.92 33.75
N ALA A 507 -10.49 -2.78 34.35
CA ALA A 507 -10.88 -2.46 35.71
C ALA A 507 -12.41 -2.29 35.86
N VAL A 508 -13.11 -2.04 34.76
CA VAL A 508 -14.57 -2.02 34.68
C VAL A 508 -15.05 -3.30 34.01
N GLN A 509 -15.80 -4.10 34.75
CA GLN A 509 -16.39 -5.35 34.27
C GLN A 509 -17.90 -5.32 34.43
N VAL A 510 -18.62 -5.68 33.37
CA VAL A 510 -20.09 -5.73 33.34
C VAL A 510 -20.51 -7.18 33.10
N TYR A 511 -21.27 -7.74 34.02
CA TYR A 511 -21.74 -9.11 34.00
C TYR A 511 -23.26 -9.19 33.80
N TRP A 512 -23.66 -10.09 32.92
CA TRP A 512 -25.05 -10.56 32.82
C TRP A 512 -25.03 -12.04 32.45
N ASN A 513 -24.79 -12.90 33.46
CA ASN A 513 -24.65 -14.34 33.28
C ASN A 513 -26.01 -15.02 33.09
N SER A 514 -26.44 -15.14 31.84
CA SER A 514 -27.71 -15.74 31.45
C SER A 514 -27.55 -16.47 30.12
N ALA A 515 -28.22 -17.60 29.93
CA ALA A 515 -28.21 -18.35 28.67
C ALA A 515 -29.62 -18.77 28.28
N ASN A 516 -29.90 -18.83 26.98
CA ASN A 516 -31.18 -19.24 26.45
C ASN A 516 -31.19 -20.75 26.15
N HIS A 517 -30.74 -21.56 27.11
CA HIS A 517 -30.87 -23.02 27.03
C HIS A 517 -32.34 -23.42 27.12
N ASP A 518 -32.74 -24.49 26.43
CA ASP A 518 -34.12 -25.00 26.41
C ASP A 518 -35.21 -23.97 26.01
N ALA A 519 -34.82 -22.87 25.35
CA ALA A 519 -35.69 -21.78 24.94
C ALA A 519 -36.51 -21.15 26.09
N VAL A 520 -35.89 -21.00 27.27
CA VAL A 520 -36.50 -20.37 28.46
C VAL A 520 -36.90 -18.91 28.19
N PHE A 521 -36.15 -18.21 27.33
CA PHE A 521 -36.49 -16.86 26.88
C PHE A 521 -37.11 -16.87 25.49
N PRO A 522 -38.03 -15.93 25.19
CA PRO A 522 -38.63 -15.80 23.87
C PRO A 522 -37.61 -15.42 22.78
N ASP A 523 -36.46 -14.85 23.17
CA ASP A 523 -35.33 -14.62 22.27
C ASP A 523 -34.02 -14.54 23.07
N ASN A 524 -32.94 -14.73 22.35
CA ASN A 524 -31.55 -14.57 22.77
C ASN A 524 -31.19 -13.16 23.29
N VAL A 525 -31.87 -12.09 22.84
CA VAL A 525 -31.57 -10.72 23.29
C VAL A 525 -31.61 -10.54 24.81
N TYR A 526 -32.46 -11.31 25.51
CA TYR A 526 -32.62 -11.24 26.96
C TYR A 526 -31.41 -11.79 27.74
N THR A 527 -30.49 -12.47 27.04
CA THR A 527 -29.22 -12.93 27.60
C THR A 527 -28.08 -11.95 27.33
N GLY A 528 -28.30 -10.87 26.58
CA GLY A 528 -27.25 -9.88 26.26
C GLY A 528 -26.80 -9.04 27.44
N VAL A 529 -25.48 -8.92 27.62
CA VAL A 529 -24.91 -7.93 28.55
C VAL A 529 -25.12 -6.52 28.03
N LEU A 530 -24.81 -6.25 26.76
CA LEU A 530 -25.02 -4.96 26.11
C LEU A 530 -25.81 -5.11 24.81
N THR A 531 -26.92 -4.38 24.69
CA THR A 531 -27.73 -4.30 23.46
C THR A 531 -27.83 -2.87 22.96
N ILE A 532 -27.58 -2.65 21.67
CA ILE A 532 -27.63 -1.34 21.02
C ILE A 532 -28.53 -1.42 19.79
N GLY A 533 -29.61 -0.65 19.81
CA GLY A 533 -30.53 -0.53 18.69
C GLY A 533 -31.56 0.58 18.89
N PRO A 534 -32.52 0.77 17.99
CA PRO A 534 -33.58 1.76 18.17
C PRO A 534 -34.61 1.35 19.24
N THR A 535 -34.77 0.03 19.45
CA THR A 535 -35.61 -0.59 20.48
C THR A 535 -35.03 -1.97 20.80
N LEU A 536 -35.40 -2.55 21.94
CA LEU A 536 -35.04 -3.94 22.28
C LEU A 536 -35.58 -4.95 21.24
N ASN A 537 -36.78 -4.71 20.72
CA ASN A 537 -37.37 -5.59 19.70
C ASN A 537 -36.59 -5.57 18.38
N ALA A 538 -35.97 -4.44 18.04
CA ALA A 538 -35.11 -4.35 16.86
C ALA A 538 -33.77 -5.09 17.03
N THR A 539 -33.38 -5.43 18.27
CA THR A 539 -32.18 -6.22 18.58
C THR A 539 -32.47 -7.70 18.77
N LEU A 540 -33.71 -8.16 18.57
CA LEU A 540 -34.04 -9.58 18.54
C LEU A 540 -33.24 -10.32 17.47
N THR A 541 -32.82 -11.54 17.79
CA THR A 541 -31.93 -12.35 16.94
C THR A 541 -32.74 -13.26 16.03
N GLY A 542 -33.79 -13.89 16.58
CA GLY A 542 -34.63 -14.91 15.98
C GLY A 542 -33.90 -16.23 15.73
N SER A 543 -34.68 -17.29 15.53
CA SER A 543 -34.16 -18.63 15.23
C SER A 543 -34.04 -18.90 13.72
N GLY A 544 -33.26 -19.93 13.37
CA GLY A 544 -33.16 -20.45 12.00
C GLY A 544 -32.41 -19.55 11.00
N PRO A 545 -32.34 -19.93 9.71
CA PRO A 545 -31.53 -19.28 8.68
C PRO A 545 -32.11 -17.95 8.15
N THR A 546 -33.25 -17.50 8.66
CA THR A 546 -33.91 -16.21 8.33
C THR A 546 -33.89 -15.20 9.48
N GLY A 547 -34.03 -15.68 10.73
CA GLY A 547 -33.98 -14.91 11.99
C GLY A 547 -35.04 -13.85 12.10
N PHE A 548 -34.88 -12.92 13.05
CA PHE A 548 -36.00 -12.05 13.42
C PHE A 548 -36.33 -11.05 12.28
N PRO A 549 -37.59 -10.98 11.82
CA PRO A 549 -38.03 -9.95 10.88
C PRO A 549 -38.09 -8.60 11.60
N VAL A 550 -37.56 -7.56 10.96
CA VAL A 550 -37.61 -6.20 11.50
C VAL A 550 -38.50 -5.37 10.58
N PRO A 551 -39.56 -4.70 11.09
CA PRO A 551 -40.43 -3.86 10.27
C PRO A 551 -39.65 -2.81 9.48
N GLU A 552 -40.05 -2.54 8.24
CA GLU A 552 -39.32 -1.65 7.32
C GLU A 552 -39.25 -0.20 7.85
N ASP A 553 -40.28 0.24 8.57
CA ASP A 553 -40.43 1.55 9.20
C ASP A 553 -39.67 1.70 10.53
N THR A 554 -39.02 0.64 11.02
CA THR A 554 -38.21 0.72 12.25
C THR A 554 -37.10 1.78 12.07
N PRO A 555 -36.97 2.77 12.96
CA PRO A 555 -35.96 3.81 12.80
C PRO A 555 -34.53 3.24 12.91
N PHE A 556 -33.54 4.05 12.55
CA PHE A 556 -32.16 3.76 12.92
C PHE A 556 -31.94 4.17 14.40
N GLY A 557 -31.20 3.36 15.14
CA GLY A 557 -30.82 3.59 16.54
C GLY A 557 -29.62 4.52 16.64
N CYS A 558 -28.74 4.26 17.62
CA CYS A 558 -27.58 5.10 17.88
C CYS A 558 -26.68 5.19 16.64
N THR A 559 -26.44 6.41 16.16
CA THR A 559 -25.64 6.66 14.95
C THR A 559 -24.14 6.71 15.20
N ASP A 560 -23.72 6.80 16.46
CA ASP A 560 -22.33 6.84 16.91
C ASP A 560 -22.25 6.42 18.40
N PHE A 561 -22.35 5.11 18.64
CA PHE A 561 -22.08 4.53 19.95
C PHE A 561 -20.58 4.20 20.06
N ARG A 562 -19.95 4.49 21.20
CA ARG A 562 -18.57 4.10 21.49
C ARG A 562 -18.43 3.54 22.90
N ALA A 563 -17.61 2.51 23.08
CA ALA A 563 -17.18 2.05 24.40
C ALA A 563 -15.65 1.84 24.45
N TYR A 564 -15.06 2.19 25.59
CA TYR A 564 -13.62 2.15 25.83
C TYR A 564 -13.29 1.46 27.14
N ASN A 565 -12.36 0.49 27.14
CA ASN A 565 -11.78 -0.10 28.36
C ASN A 565 -12.84 -0.68 29.34
N ILE A 566 -13.81 -1.41 28.79
CA ILE A 566 -14.84 -2.12 29.57
C ILE A 566 -14.91 -3.57 29.09
N ASP A 567 -15.00 -4.51 30.03
CA ASP A 567 -15.24 -5.93 29.75
C ASP A 567 -16.73 -6.24 29.90
N PHE A 568 -17.35 -6.81 28.86
CA PHE A 568 -18.72 -7.31 28.86
C PHE A 568 -18.71 -8.84 28.93
N ARG A 569 -19.27 -9.41 30.00
CA ARG A 569 -19.10 -10.81 30.37
C ARG A 569 -20.44 -11.52 30.57
N ASN A 570 -20.65 -12.57 29.80
CA ASN A 570 -21.72 -13.54 29.99
C ASN A 570 -21.12 -14.95 30.05
N GLU A 571 -20.65 -15.32 31.23
CA GLU A 571 -19.96 -16.57 31.51
C GLU A 571 -20.89 -17.52 32.29
N TYR A 572 -22.15 -17.64 31.86
CA TYR A 572 -23.21 -18.42 32.53
C TYR A 572 -22.78 -19.83 32.97
N THR A 573 -22.10 -20.56 32.09
CA THR A 573 -21.49 -21.87 32.35
C THR A 573 -20.07 -21.91 31.79
N PRO A 574 -19.16 -22.76 32.31
CA PRO A 574 -17.79 -22.88 31.80
C PRO A 574 -17.69 -23.69 30.48
N TYR A 575 -18.77 -23.73 29.71
CA TYR A 575 -18.91 -24.41 28.42
C TYR A 575 -20.13 -23.85 27.68
N ALA A 576 -20.19 -24.07 26.37
CA ALA A 576 -21.33 -23.71 25.53
C ALA A 576 -22.59 -24.50 25.94
N ASN A 577 -23.52 -23.82 26.62
CA ASN A 577 -24.80 -24.37 27.07
C ASN A 577 -25.96 -23.51 26.57
N GLY A 578 -26.05 -23.30 25.26
CA GLY A 578 -27.03 -22.43 24.64
C GLY A 578 -26.59 -20.96 24.53
N PRO A 579 -27.35 -20.12 23.80
CA PRO A 579 -26.95 -18.76 23.45
C PRO A 579 -26.81 -17.81 24.66
N ALA A 580 -25.65 -17.16 24.78
CA ALA A 580 -25.30 -16.31 25.93
C ALA A 580 -24.59 -15.03 25.45
N HIS A 581 -25.33 -14.01 25.01
CA HIS A 581 -24.73 -12.85 24.33
C HIS A 581 -23.91 -11.98 25.29
N ALA A 582 -22.71 -11.60 24.89
CA ALA A 582 -21.99 -10.47 25.48
C ALA A 582 -22.43 -9.15 24.80
N LEU A 583 -22.64 -9.17 23.48
CA LEU A 583 -23.02 -7.97 22.72
C LEU A 583 -24.11 -8.27 21.67
N GLY A 584 -25.06 -7.34 21.53
CA GLY A 584 -25.99 -7.26 20.39
C GLY A 584 -26.05 -5.86 19.78
N VAL A 585 -25.79 -5.73 18.47
CA VAL A 585 -25.89 -4.45 17.73
C VAL A 585 -26.81 -4.61 16.53
N SER A 586 -27.93 -3.87 16.48
CA SER A 586 -28.86 -3.89 15.34
C SER A 586 -29.33 -2.50 14.97
N ARG A 587 -29.35 -2.18 13.66
CA ARG A 587 -29.73 -0.86 13.13
C ARG A 587 -29.05 0.30 13.87
N ALA A 588 -27.77 0.14 14.19
CA ALA A 588 -26.97 1.11 14.92
C ALA A 588 -25.52 1.02 14.45
N ASN A 589 -24.75 2.06 14.73
CA ASN A 589 -23.31 2.09 14.53
C ASN A 589 -22.60 2.08 15.89
N ALA A 590 -21.71 1.12 16.13
CA ALA A 590 -21.08 0.92 17.42
C ALA A 590 -19.57 0.62 17.31
N GLY A 591 -18.72 1.46 17.91
CA GLY A 591 -17.27 1.27 18.01
C GLY A 591 -16.83 0.80 19.39
N PHE A 592 -15.88 -0.12 19.46
CA PHE A 592 -15.37 -0.69 20.70
C PHE A 592 -13.85 -0.70 20.70
N TYR A 593 -13.25 -0.17 21.76
CA TYR A 593 -11.81 0.12 21.82
C TYR A 593 -11.23 -0.37 23.14
N SER A 594 -10.27 -1.31 23.08
CA SER A 594 -9.70 -1.90 24.29
C SER A 594 -10.76 -2.56 25.18
N CYS A 595 -11.83 -3.11 24.59
CA CYS A 595 -12.94 -3.79 25.28
C CYS A 595 -12.80 -5.31 25.22
N GLY A 596 -13.31 -5.99 26.25
CA GLY A 596 -13.43 -7.45 26.28
C GLY A 596 -14.88 -7.90 26.09
N PHE A 597 -15.08 -9.01 25.37
CA PHE A 597 -16.36 -9.68 25.20
C PHE A 597 -16.19 -11.16 25.49
N TYR A 598 -16.79 -11.65 26.57
CA TYR A 598 -16.55 -13.02 27.04
C TYR A 598 -17.85 -13.79 27.14
N SER A 599 -17.94 -14.91 26.42
CA SER A 599 -19.02 -15.89 26.55
C SER A 599 -18.53 -17.25 26.02
N TYR A 600 -19.43 -18.24 25.89
CA TYR A 600 -19.15 -19.53 25.28
C TYR A 600 -19.96 -19.78 24.01
N GLN A 601 -21.21 -19.36 23.90
CA GLN A 601 -21.99 -19.53 22.67
C GLN A 601 -22.67 -18.22 22.29
N ASP A 602 -22.62 -17.88 20.99
CA ASP A 602 -23.26 -16.71 20.41
C ASP A 602 -22.80 -15.39 21.09
N THR A 603 -21.49 -15.20 21.30
CA THR A 603 -20.93 -14.08 22.08
C THR A 603 -21.24 -12.70 21.52
N VAL A 604 -21.06 -12.48 20.21
CA VAL A 604 -21.27 -11.20 19.53
C VAL A 604 -22.29 -11.36 18.41
N TYR A 605 -23.41 -10.67 18.56
CA TYR A 605 -24.45 -10.56 17.55
C TYR A 605 -24.41 -9.20 16.86
N VAL A 606 -24.28 -9.18 15.53
CA VAL A 606 -24.49 -7.96 14.72
C VAL A 606 -25.67 -8.16 13.79
N GLY A 607 -26.82 -7.63 14.17
CA GLY A 607 -28.09 -7.77 13.45
C GLY A 607 -28.23 -6.90 12.21
N LYS A 608 -29.44 -6.90 11.63
CA LYS A 608 -29.75 -6.23 10.36
C LYS A 608 -29.44 -4.73 10.43
N LEU A 609 -28.74 -4.22 9.41
CA LEU A 609 -28.23 -2.84 9.32
C LEU A 609 -27.35 -2.40 10.50
N GLY A 610 -26.91 -3.33 11.36
CA GLY A 610 -25.93 -3.06 12.41
C GLY A 610 -24.54 -2.92 11.79
N ASN A 611 -23.79 -1.92 12.25
CA ASN A 611 -22.38 -1.75 11.94
C ASN A 611 -21.62 -1.75 13.27
N ALA A 612 -20.65 -2.66 13.40
CA ALA A 612 -19.81 -2.77 14.58
C ALA A 612 -18.33 -2.74 14.19
N TYR A 613 -17.54 -1.88 14.86
CA TYR A 613 -16.10 -1.77 14.66
C TYR A 613 -15.36 -2.05 15.96
N PHE A 614 -14.45 -3.02 15.95
CA PHE A 614 -13.69 -3.44 17.12
C PHE A 614 -12.21 -3.19 16.85
N TYR A 615 -11.53 -2.54 17.80
CA TYR A 615 -10.09 -2.31 17.74
C TYR A 615 -9.44 -2.56 19.10
N ASP A 616 -8.34 -3.31 19.11
CA ASP A 616 -7.64 -3.70 20.35
C ASP A 616 -8.57 -4.44 21.33
N THR A 617 -9.47 -5.29 20.84
CA THR A 617 -10.46 -6.00 21.68
C THR A 617 -10.08 -7.45 21.93
N VAL A 618 -10.64 -8.05 22.99
CA VAL A 618 -10.66 -9.51 23.17
C VAL A 618 -12.09 -10.00 22.96
N VAL A 619 -12.29 -11.00 22.11
CA VAL A 619 -13.56 -11.71 21.97
C VAL A 619 -13.33 -13.19 22.28
N ALA A 620 -13.87 -13.67 23.39
CA ALA A 620 -13.73 -15.05 23.83
C ALA A 620 -15.02 -15.84 23.64
N GLY A 621 -14.93 -17.02 23.04
CA GLY A 621 -16.08 -17.86 22.72
C GLY A 621 -15.70 -19.31 22.41
N GLN A 622 -16.71 -20.18 22.30
CA GLN A 622 -16.55 -21.60 21.96
C GLN A 622 -17.40 -21.99 20.74
N THR A 623 -18.67 -21.56 20.69
CA THR A 623 -19.63 -21.95 19.64
C THR A 623 -20.26 -20.77 18.93
N ASP A 624 -20.09 -20.71 17.61
CA ASP A 624 -20.73 -19.76 16.70
C ASP A 624 -20.64 -18.31 17.21
N PHE A 625 -19.52 -17.97 17.86
CA PHE A 625 -19.51 -16.84 18.78
C PHE A 625 -19.44 -15.47 18.10
N LEU A 626 -19.12 -15.41 16.81
CA LEU A 626 -19.36 -14.24 15.95
C LEU A 626 -20.49 -14.57 14.96
N TYR A 627 -21.65 -13.95 15.11
CA TYR A 627 -22.79 -14.29 14.27
C TYR A 627 -23.70 -13.08 13.98
N GLY A 628 -24.50 -13.18 12.91
CA GLY A 628 -25.45 -12.12 12.57
C GLY A 628 -25.61 -11.84 11.08
N PHE A 629 -26.09 -10.63 10.80
CA PHE A 629 -26.60 -10.14 9.52
C PHE A 629 -25.88 -8.87 9.02
N GLY A 630 -25.33 -8.06 9.92
CA GLY A 630 -24.81 -6.73 9.61
C GLY A 630 -23.36 -6.75 9.14
N THR A 631 -22.63 -5.68 9.47
CA THR A 631 -21.19 -5.56 9.18
C THR A 631 -20.42 -5.51 10.49
N LEU A 632 -19.54 -6.48 10.71
CA LEU A 632 -18.58 -6.48 11.80
C LEU A 632 -17.17 -6.39 11.22
N TYR A 633 -16.38 -5.45 11.72
CA TYR A 633 -14.97 -5.32 11.34
C TYR A 633 -14.12 -5.29 12.61
N ILE A 634 -13.19 -6.24 12.74
CA ILE A 634 -12.35 -6.46 13.92
C ILE A 634 -10.89 -6.26 13.51
N GLU A 635 -10.16 -5.41 14.23
CA GLU A 635 -8.77 -5.07 13.92
C GLU A 635 -7.87 -5.11 15.14
N ASN A 636 -6.64 -5.62 15.00
CA ASN A 636 -5.66 -5.62 16.09
C ASN A 636 -6.17 -6.27 17.38
N SER A 637 -7.03 -7.27 17.23
CA SER A 637 -7.76 -7.89 18.33
C SER A 637 -7.38 -9.36 18.48
N THR A 638 -7.86 -9.96 19.57
CA THR A 638 -7.71 -11.39 19.82
C THR A 638 -9.06 -12.08 19.86
N LEU A 639 -9.21 -13.14 19.06
CA LEU A 639 -10.28 -14.12 19.20
C LEU A 639 -9.78 -15.28 20.06
N ALA A 640 -10.29 -15.40 21.28
CA ALA A 640 -9.86 -16.38 22.26
C ALA A 640 -10.80 -17.60 22.28
N LEU A 641 -10.29 -18.75 21.82
CA LEU A 641 -11.02 -20.00 21.72
C LEU A 641 -11.11 -20.67 23.09
N ARG A 642 -12.31 -20.70 23.69
CA ARG A 642 -12.58 -21.35 24.98
C ARG A 642 -12.88 -22.86 24.84
N GLY A 643 -12.87 -23.35 23.61
CA GLY A 643 -13.23 -24.69 23.20
C GLY A 643 -13.59 -24.68 21.71
N CYS A 644 -13.82 -25.84 21.12
CA CYS A 644 -14.37 -25.94 19.76
C CYS A 644 -15.83 -26.42 19.82
N GLY A 645 -16.75 -25.65 19.26
CA GLY A 645 -18.11 -26.09 18.97
C GLY A 645 -18.63 -25.34 17.76
N GLY A 646 -19.16 -26.01 16.74
CA GLY A 646 -19.56 -25.29 15.52
C GLY A 646 -18.38 -24.59 14.83
N GLY A 647 -18.38 -23.26 14.76
CA GLY A 647 -17.21 -22.48 14.30
C GLY A 647 -17.07 -21.11 14.97
N ILE A 648 -15.98 -20.40 14.68
CA ILE A 648 -15.77 -19.02 15.17
C ILE A 648 -16.83 -18.08 14.60
N THR A 649 -17.08 -18.19 13.29
CA THR A 649 -18.06 -17.36 12.58
C THR A 649 -19.26 -18.18 12.12
N ALA A 650 -20.47 -17.68 12.36
CA ALA A 650 -21.73 -18.23 11.86
C ALA A 650 -22.58 -17.11 11.22
N TRP A 651 -22.09 -16.56 10.11
CA TRP A 651 -22.75 -15.45 9.46
C TRP A 651 -23.94 -15.91 8.64
N LYS A 652 -24.97 -15.07 8.63
CA LYS A 652 -26.23 -15.35 7.95
C LYS A 652 -26.35 -14.62 6.64
N GLY A 653 -25.60 -13.56 6.41
CA GLY A 653 -25.92 -12.63 5.31
C GLY A 653 -27.36 -12.12 5.39
N THR A 654 -27.76 -11.28 4.44
CA THR A 654 -29.15 -10.84 4.34
C THR A 654 -29.47 -10.37 2.94
N ASN A 655 -30.73 -10.52 2.54
CA ASN A 655 -31.27 -9.78 1.41
C ASN A 655 -31.52 -8.35 1.86
N THR A 656 -30.93 -7.40 1.13
CA THR A 656 -31.24 -5.97 1.21
C THR A 656 -31.81 -5.53 -0.14
N THR A 657 -32.48 -4.38 -0.18
CA THR A 657 -32.96 -3.76 -1.43
C THR A 657 -31.82 -3.19 -2.29
N PHE A 658 -30.58 -3.27 -1.81
CA PHE A 658 -29.35 -2.82 -2.48
C PHE A 658 -28.24 -3.87 -2.37
N PRO A 659 -27.25 -3.92 -3.28
CA PRO A 659 -26.06 -4.75 -3.10
C PRO A 659 -25.27 -4.35 -1.85
N ASN A 660 -24.97 -5.31 -0.96
CA ASN A 660 -24.31 -5.04 0.32
C ASN A 660 -22.99 -5.81 0.50
N LYS A 661 -22.20 -5.35 1.48
CA LYS A 661 -20.99 -6.01 1.97
C LYS A 661 -21.14 -6.45 3.43
N TYR A 662 -22.32 -6.90 3.81
CA TYR A 662 -22.55 -7.42 5.16
C TYR A 662 -21.79 -8.72 5.35
N GLY A 663 -21.16 -8.86 6.50
CA GLY A 663 -20.16 -9.86 6.75
C GLY A 663 -19.37 -9.55 8.00
N VAL A 664 -18.53 -10.51 8.39
CA VAL A 664 -17.52 -10.34 9.43
C VAL A 664 -16.14 -10.33 8.81
N TYR A 665 -15.36 -9.31 9.14
CA TYR A 665 -14.03 -9.07 8.59
C TYR A 665 -13.05 -8.96 9.75
N ILE A 666 -12.07 -9.84 9.79
CA ILE A 666 -11.05 -9.90 10.84
C ILE A 666 -9.72 -9.55 10.18
N SER A 667 -9.08 -8.47 10.62
CA SER A 667 -7.81 -7.96 10.07
C SER A 667 -6.76 -7.81 11.16
N ASP A 668 -5.50 -8.07 10.84
CA ASP A 668 -4.35 -7.77 11.73
C ASP A 668 -4.50 -8.33 13.15
N SER A 669 -5.18 -9.47 13.27
CA SER A 669 -5.65 -10.02 14.53
C SER A 669 -4.98 -11.36 14.83
N ARG A 670 -5.34 -11.99 15.94
CA ARG A 670 -4.91 -13.36 16.27
C ARG A 670 -6.08 -14.21 16.71
N VAL A 671 -6.01 -15.50 16.40
CA VAL A 671 -6.88 -16.53 16.93
C VAL A 671 -6.03 -17.48 17.76
N VAL A 672 -6.36 -17.60 19.04
CA VAL A 672 -5.56 -18.35 20.01
C VAL A 672 -6.47 -19.13 20.95
N ALA A 673 -5.97 -20.26 21.48
CA ALA A 673 -6.55 -20.92 22.64
C ALA A 673 -6.61 -19.93 23.82
N ALA A 674 -7.75 -19.89 24.52
CA ALA A 674 -7.97 -18.95 25.61
C ALA A 674 -7.06 -19.20 26.82
N ASN A 675 -6.52 -20.41 26.97
CA ASN A 675 -5.50 -20.75 27.96
C ASN A 675 -4.71 -22.00 27.54
N SER A 676 -3.55 -22.19 28.14
CA SER A 676 -2.65 -23.32 27.86
C SER A 676 -3.22 -24.68 28.23
N SER A 677 -4.14 -24.76 29.20
CA SER A 677 -4.77 -26.03 29.61
C SER A 677 -5.67 -26.63 28.51
N ILE A 678 -6.37 -25.79 27.75
CA ILE A 678 -7.24 -26.25 26.66
C ILE A 678 -6.51 -26.34 25.31
N ALA A 679 -5.36 -25.67 25.15
CA ALA A 679 -4.66 -25.56 23.88
C ALA A 679 -4.38 -26.93 23.22
N SER A 680 -3.87 -27.90 23.98
CA SER A 680 -3.64 -29.27 23.49
C SER A 680 -4.93 -30.06 23.25
N GLU A 681 -6.02 -29.71 23.93
CA GLU A 681 -7.30 -30.40 23.76
C GLU A 681 -8.01 -29.97 22.48
N ILE A 682 -7.73 -28.76 21.97
CA ILE A 682 -8.40 -28.17 20.82
C ILE A 682 -7.52 -28.07 19.57
N GLU A 683 -6.27 -28.56 19.63
CA GLU A 683 -5.36 -28.64 18.50
C GLU A 683 -6.02 -29.30 17.28
N ASP A 684 -5.93 -28.63 16.12
CA ASP A 684 -6.51 -29.01 14.83
C ASP A 684 -8.03 -29.25 14.81
N LYS A 685 -8.81 -28.68 15.75
CA LYS A 685 -10.25 -28.99 15.90
C LYS A 685 -11.20 -27.83 15.65
N CYS A 686 -10.75 -26.59 15.78
CA CYS A 686 -11.64 -25.43 15.76
C CYS A 686 -11.83 -24.88 14.33
N SER A 687 -13.09 -24.87 13.86
CA SER A 687 -13.43 -24.32 12.55
C SER A 687 -13.44 -22.79 12.55
N LEU A 688 -12.90 -22.16 11.50
CA LEU A 688 -12.99 -20.71 11.26
C LEU A 688 -14.45 -20.23 11.12
N GLY A 689 -15.35 -21.13 10.77
CA GLY A 689 -16.76 -20.85 10.70
C GLY A 689 -17.57 -21.85 9.89
N ARG A 690 -18.87 -21.61 9.86
CA ARG A 690 -19.83 -22.38 9.07
C ARG A 690 -20.99 -21.50 8.61
N PRO A 691 -21.53 -21.74 7.41
CA PRO A 691 -22.54 -20.86 6.83
C PRO A 691 -23.90 -21.04 7.52
N TRP A 692 -24.37 -20.01 8.23
CA TRP A 692 -25.72 -20.07 8.81
C TRP A 692 -26.78 -20.10 7.69
N ASN A 693 -26.50 -19.47 6.55
CA ASN A 693 -27.14 -19.72 5.26
C ASN A 693 -26.18 -19.40 4.07
N GLU A 694 -26.66 -19.52 2.83
CA GLU A 694 -25.86 -19.32 1.60
C GLU A 694 -25.31 -17.90 1.39
N GLY A 695 -25.82 -16.90 2.10
CA GLY A 695 -25.34 -15.52 2.12
C GLY A 695 -24.21 -15.25 3.11
N HIS A 696 -23.71 -16.28 3.80
CA HIS A 696 -22.59 -16.15 4.74
C HIS A 696 -21.40 -15.41 4.11
N ARG A 697 -20.84 -14.46 4.86
CA ARG A 697 -19.61 -13.75 4.49
C ARG A 697 -18.71 -13.58 5.71
N SER A 698 -17.57 -14.25 5.69
CA SER A 698 -16.49 -14.06 6.65
C SER A 698 -15.14 -14.05 5.94
N VAL A 699 -14.27 -13.13 6.32
CA VAL A 699 -12.92 -13.02 5.77
C VAL A 699 -11.92 -12.78 6.89
N PHE A 700 -10.94 -13.68 7.03
CA PHE A 700 -9.77 -13.47 7.88
C PHE A 700 -8.63 -12.94 7.01
N MET A 701 -8.03 -11.82 7.42
CA MET A 701 -7.01 -11.09 6.68
C MET A 701 -5.84 -10.82 7.61
N ASP A 702 -4.61 -11.07 7.17
CA ASP A 702 -3.42 -10.65 7.91
C ASP A 702 -3.44 -11.15 9.38
N THR A 703 -4.00 -12.35 9.61
CA THR A 703 -4.38 -12.87 10.94
C THR A 703 -3.55 -14.10 11.32
N TYR A 704 -3.03 -14.11 12.55
CA TYR A 704 -2.31 -15.27 13.11
C TYR A 704 -3.27 -16.34 13.62
N PHE A 705 -3.05 -17.61 13.27
CA PHE A 705 -3.74 -18.77 13.79
C PHE A 705 -2.79 -19.63 14.62
N ASP A 706 -3.12 -19.85 15.89
CA ASP A 706 -2.44 -20.89 16.67
C ASP A 706 -2.89 -22.30 16.22
N ALA A 707 -2.29 -23.34 16.81
CA ALA A 707 -2.50 -24.73 16.40
C ALA A 707 -3.94 -25.25 16.64
N SER A 708 -4.84 -24.44 17.21
CA SER A 708 -6.22 -24.86 17.47
C SER A 708 -7.06 -24.99 16.19
N ILE A 709 -6.69 -24.29 15.12
CA ILE A 709 -7.51 -24.18 13.92
C ILE A 709 -7.48 -25.47 13.10
N LEU A 710 -8.67 -25.93 12.69
CA LEU A 710 -8.84 -27.06 11.79
C LEU A 710 -8.08 -26.78 10.47
N PRO A 711 -7.23 -27.70 9.95
CA PRO A 711 -6.47 -27.46 8.73
C PRO A 711 -7.32 -27.11 7.50
N ALA A 712 -8.56 -27.61 7.42
CA ALA A 712 -9.49 -27.26 6.35
C ALA A 712 -10.04 -25.81 6.45
N GLY A 713 -9.81 -25.12 7.57
CA GLY A 713 -10.33 -23.79 7.88
C GLY A 713 -11.83 -23.83 8.23
N TYR A 714 -12.68 -23.65 7.23
CA TYR A 714 -14.14 -23.61 7.35
C TYR A 714 -14.79 -24.98 7.17
N THR A 715 -16.00 -25.12 7.72
CA THR A 715 -16.79 -26.36 7.65
C THR A 715 -18.19 -26.10 7.10
N PRO A 716 -18.80 -27.07 6.38
CA PRO A 716 -20.19 -26.98 5.98
C PRO A 716 -21.13 -27.04 7.19
N TRP A 717 -22.35 -26.51 7.05
CA TRP A 717 -23.37 -26.67 8.07
C TRP A 717 -23.87 -28.12 8.13
N SER A 718 -23.58 -28.82 9.23
CA SER A 718 -23.91 -30.24 9.40
C SER A 718 -25.41 -30.53 9.28
N GLY A 719 -25.75 -31.64 8.62
CA GLY A 719 -27.13 -32.10 8.48
C GLY A 719 -28.04 -31.23 7.61
N GLN A 720 -27.47 -30.41 6.71
CA GLN A 720 -28.23 -29.55 5.80
C GLN A 720 -27.88 -29.83 4.33
N PRO A 721 -28.84 -29.66 3.40
CA PRO A 721 -28.56 -29.76 1.96
C PRO A 721 -27.39 -28.85 1.55
N ASN A 722 -26.44 -29.42 0.82
CA ASN A 722 -25.21 -28.76 0.35
C ASN A 722 -24.40 -28.05 1.46
N GLY A 723 -24.59 -28.42 2.73
CA GLY A 723 -23.96 -27.74 3.86
C GLY A 723 -24.32 -26.26 3.99
N ARG A 724 -25.42 -25.80 3.37
CA ARG A 724 -25.80 -24.38 3.20
C ARG A 724 -24.77 -23.53 2.44
N ILE A 725 -23.97 -24.15 1.59
CA ILE A 725 -23.02 -23.47 0.72
C ILE A 725 -23.68 -23.19 -0.63
N GLY A 726 -23.62 -21.93 -1.06
CA GLY A 726 -24.16 -21.48 -2.35
C GLY A 726 -23.24 -20.50 -3.06
N PRO A 727 -23.62 -20.01 -4.25
CA PRO A 727 -22.79 -19.10 -5.06
C PRO A 727 -22.41 -17.79 -4.35
N ASN A 728 -23.23 -17.34 -3.40
CA ASN A 728 -23.03 -16.11 -2.65
C ASN A 728 -22.19 -16.31 -1.37
N THR A 729 -21.87 -17.56 -1.02
CA THR A 729 -21.13 -17.89 0.20
C THR A 729 -19.68 -17.46 0.06
N THR A 730 -19.21 -16.66 1.00
CA THR A 730 -17.82 -16.19 1.08
C THR A 730 -17.25 -16.60 2.43
N MET A 731 -16.44 -17.64 2.43
CA MET A 731 -15.68 -18.10 3.59
C MET A 731 -14.23 -18.10 3.17
N ALA A 732 -13.50 -17.05 3.54
CA ALA A 732 -12.21 -16.78 2.93
C ALA A 732 -11.13 -16.43 3.94
N VAL A 733 -9.89 -16.67 3.52
CA VAL A 733 -8.68 -16.21 4.18
C VAL A 733 -7.81 -15.42 3.19
N TYR A 734 -6.99 -14.52 3.71
CA TYR A 734 -6.00 -13.78 2.94
C TYR A 734 -4.79 -13.48 3.82
N HIS A 735 -3.61 -13.95 3.43
CA HIS A 735 -2.36 -13.67 4.17
C HIS A 735 -2.46 -14.02 5.66
N VAL A 736 -3.11 -15.15 5.97
CA VAL A 736 -3.13 -15.73 7.32
C VAL A 736 -1.85 -16.55 7.53
N TYR A 737 -1.44 -16.77 8.76
CA TYR A 737 -0.18 -17.43 9.09
C TYR A 737 -0.22 -18.04 10.49
N GLY A 738 0.75 -18.90 10.81
CA GLY A 738 0.85 -19.58 12.11
C GLY A 738 0.61 -21.09 12.01
N PRO A 739 0.79 -21.83 13.12
CA PRO A 739 0.74 -23.29 13.11
C PRO A 739 -0.64 -23.88 12.76
N GLY A 740 -1.74 -23.13 12.93
CA GLY A 740 -3.07 -23.57 12.50
C GLY A 740 -3.43 -23.25 11.05
N TYR A 741 -2.48 -22.77 10.24
CA TYR A 741 -2.70 -22.45 8.83
C TYR A 741 -2.07 -23.49 7.90
N ASP A 742 -2.89 -24.07 7.03
CA ASP A 742 -2.48 -24.99 5.97
C ASP A 742 -3.20 -24.62 4.67
N GLU A 743 -2.54 -23.85 3.80
CA GLU A 743 -3.10 -23.39 2.53
C GLU A 743 -3.58 -24.54 1.65
N ALA A 744 -2.82 -25.64 1.60
CA ALA A 744 -3.13 -26.77 0.75
C ALA A 744 -4.38 -27.52 1.25
N ALA A 745 -4.53 -27.69 2.57
CA ALA A 745 -5.71 -28.30 3.16
C ALA A 745 -6.96 -27.40 3.02
N GLU A 746 -6.80 -26.09 3.16
CA GLU A 746 -7.88 -25.13 2.96
C GLU A 746 -8.38 -25.14 1.51
N GLU A 747 -7.49 -25.11 0.51
CA GLU A 747 -7.86 -25.23 -0.90
C GLU A 747 -8.52 -26.58 -1.22
N ALA A 748 -7.99 -27.68 -0.67
CA ALA A 748 -8.53 -29.02 -0.88
C ALA A 748 -9.93 -29.21 -0.26
N SER A 749 -10.28 -28.42 0.76
CA SER A 749 -11.59 -28.50 1.44
C SER A 749 -12.78 -28.23 0.52
N ASN A 750 -12.59 -27.46 -0.56
CA ASN A 750 -13.65 -26.88 -1.41
C ASN A 750 -14.67 -26.00 -0.64
N VAL A 751 -14.36 -25.63 0.61
CA VAL A 751 -15.21 -24.80 1.47
C VAL A 751 -14.51 -23.47 1.74
N THR A 752 -13.23 -23.53 2.12
CA THR A 752 -12.39 -22.35 2.36
C THR A 752 -11.87 -21.79 1.04
N LYS A 753 -11.94 -20.46 0.90
CA LYS A 753 -11.42 -19.73 -0.26
C LYS A 753 -10.15 -18.99 0.14
N VAL A 754 -9.01 -19.42 -0.37
CA VAL A 754 -7.76 -18.65 -0.27
C VAL A 754 -7.84 -17.50 -1.28
N PHE A 755 -7.93 -16.27 -0.77
CA PHE A 755 -8.06 -15.08 -1.62
C PHE A 755 -6.71 -14.61 -2.15
N SER A 756 -6.69 -14.20 -3.41
CA SER A 756 -5.64 -13.32 -3.93
C SER A 756 -5.83 -11.87 -3.49
N ARG A 757 -4.77 -11.06 -3.63
CA ARG A 757 -4.80 -9.59 -3.38
C ARG A 757 -5.96 -8.89 -4.09
N ARG A 758 -6.29 -9.32 -5.31
CA ARG A 758 -7.40 -8.77 -6.10
C ARG A 758 -8.77 -9.13 -5.51
N GLN A 759 -8.93 -10.35 -5.01
CA GLN A 759 -10.19 -10.85 -4.44
C GLN A 759 -10.48 -10.24 -3.07
N VAL A 760 -9.45 -9.99 -2.26
CA VAL A 760 -9.62 -9.38 -0.93
C VAL A 760 -9.83 -7.86 -1.00
N LYS A 761 -9.34 -7.18 -2.05
CA LYS A 761 -9.38 -5.71 -2.22
C LYS A 761 -10.73 -5.05 -1.83
N PRO A 762 -11.92 -5.61 -2.16
CA PRO A 762 -13.20 -5.01 -1.79
C PRO A 762 -13.52 -5.01 -0.29
N PHE A 763 -12.74 -5.71 0.54
CA PHE A 763 -12.99 -5.96 1.95
C PHE A 763 -11.83 -5.53 2.88
N ARG A 764 -10.69 -5.11 2.31
CA ARG A 764 -9.43 -4.92 3.05
C ARG A 764 -9.46 -3.85 4.14
N ARG A 765 -10.43 -2.93 4.15
CA ARG A 765 -10.45 -1.82 5.12
C ARG A 765 -11.88 -1.50 5.55
N PRO A 766 -12.08 -0.88 6.74
CA PRO A 766 -13.38 -0.40 7.19
C PRO A 766 -14.11 0.47 6.16
N ILE A 767 -13.39 1.37 5.48
CA ILE A 767 -13.91 2.26 4.43
C ILE A 767 -14.51 1.49 3.25
N ASP A 768 -14.04 0.27 3.01
CA ASP A 768 -14.47 -0.56 1.88
C ASP A 768 -15.78 -1.31 2.19
N VAL A 769 -16.14 -1.55 3.46
CA VAL A 769 -17.27 -2.40 3.84
C VAL A 769 -18.44 -1.67 4.51
N PHE A 770 -18.20 -0.65 5.34
CA PHE A 770 -19.28 -0.02 6.09
C PHE A 770 -20.17 0.86 5.21
N MET A 771 -21.49 0.59 5.26
CA MET A 771 -22.52 1.24 4.44
C MET A 771 -23.53 1.98 5.30
N THR A 772 -24.15 3.02 4.76
CA THR A 772 -25.34 3.63 5.36
C THR A 772 -26.54 2.67 5.26
N PRO A 773 -27.64 2.90 6.01
CA PRO A 773 -28.87 2.12 5.89
C PRO A 773 -29.48 2.09 4.48
N THR A 774 -29.10 3.06 3.63
CA THR A 774 -29.52 3.20 2.24
C THR A 774 -28.50 2.66 1.23
N GLY A 775 -27.42 2.01 1.71
CA GLY A 775 -26.41 1.38 0.87
C GLY A 775 -25.33 2.33 0.32
N LYS A 776 -25.15 3.52 0.89
CA LYS A 776 -24.08 4.45 0.49
C LYS A 776 -22.77 4.13 1.22
N GLN A 777 -21.64 4.25 0.54
CA GLN A 777 -20.29 4.11 1.11
C GLN A 777 -19.45 5.39 0.85
N PRO A 778 -18.50 5.73 1.74
CA PRO A 778 -18.20 5.06 3.00
C PRO A 778 -19.07 5.57 4.18
N ASN A 779 -19.44 4.68 5.11
CA ASN A 779 -20.09 5.05 6.36
C ASN A 779 -19.17 4.79 7.56
N ILE A 780 -18.16 5.64 7.74
CA ILE A 780 -17.10 5.45 8.76
C ILE A 780 -16.97 6.62 9.75
N GLY A 781 -17.79 7.67 9.64
CA GLY A 781 -17.65 8.87 10.48
C GLY A 781 -17.90 8.67 11.98
N TRP A 782 -18.47 7.52 12.36
CA TRP A 782 -18.72 7.08 13.73
C TRP A 782 -17.56 6.25 14.32
N ILE A 783 -16.59 5.86 13.49
CA ILE A 783 -15.35 5.21 13.95
C ILE A 783 -14.45 6.30 14.56
N ASP A 784 -13.74 5.97 15.63
CA ASP A 784 -12.89 6.93 16.32
C ASP A 784 -11.84 7.50 15.36
N PRO A 785 -11.74 8.84 15.24
CA PRO A 785 -10.83 9.49 14.30
C PRO A 785 -9.37 9.06 14.48
N PHE A 786 -8.91 8.76 15.70
CA PHE A 786 -7.55 8.29 15.93
C PHE A 786 -7.25 7.05 15.06
N ASN A 787 -8.20 6.14 14.93
CA ASN A 787 -8.04 4.92 14.12
C ASN A 787 -8.19 5.16 12.61
N LEU A 788 -8.77 6.30 12.20
CA LEU A 788 -8.82 6.74 10.80
C LEU A 788 -7.52 7.47 10.40
N PHE A 789 -6.94 8.27 11.30
CA PHE A 789 -5.69 9.01 11.10
C PHE A 789 -4.45 8.13 11.23
N VAL A 790 -4.46 7.19 12.20
CA VAL A 790 -3.39 6.20 12.35
C VAL A 790 -3.25 5.38 11.07
N LYS A 791 -4.29 5.13 10.26
CA LYS A 791 -4.15 4.42 8.97
C LYS A 791 -3.66 5.25 7.79
N VAL A 792 -3.73 6.58 7.85
CA VAL A 792 -3.00 7.43 6.89
C VAL A 792 -1.48 7.34 7.16
N LEU A 793 -1.08 6.95 8.39
CA LEU A 793 0.30 6.85 8.85
C LEU A 793 0.83 5.40 9.04
N ASN A 794 -0.05 4.42 9.29
CA ASN A 794 0.18 2.99 9.61
C ASN A 794 -0.32 2.05 8.50
N ALA A 795 -0.61 2.54 7.29
CA ALA A 795 -0.69 1.66 6.11
C ALA A 795 0.68 1.04 5.75
N SER A 796 1.60 1.07 6.71
CA SER A 796 3.04 1.02 6.63
C SER A 796 3.69 -0.10 7.44
N ASP A 797 2.89 -1.05 7.91
CA ASP A 797 3.37 -2.07 8.85
C ASP A 797 3.15 -3.49 8.32
N ARG A 798 4.08 -3.92 7.45
CA ARG A 798 4.89 -5.17 7.56
C ARG A 798 4.80 -6.22 6.42
N PRO A 799 5.92 -6.92 6.11
CA PRO A 799 6.16 -7.69 4.89
C PRO A 799 6.37 -9.22 5.08
N ASP A 800 6.02 -9.96 4.03
CA ASP A 800 6.62 -11.18 3.42
C ASP A 800 6.88 -12.51 4.18
N LEU A 801 6.50 -13.63 3.53
CA LEU A 801 7.28 -14.89 3.47
C LEU A 801 7.26 -15.53 2.05
N VAL A 802 8.44 -15.50 1.41
CA VAL A 802 9.13 -16.48 0.53
C VAL A 802 8.33 -17.45 -0.37
N PRO A 803 8.53 -17.45 -1.71
CA PRO A 803 8.42 -18.66 -2.52
C PRO A 803 9.76 -19.40 -2.55
N GLU A 804 9.76 -20.66 -2.08
CA GLU A 804 10.77 -21.65 -2.44
C GLU A 804 10.81 -21.79 -3.97
N CYS A 805 11.94 -21.40 -4.58
CA CYS A 805 12.23 -21.72 -5.98
C CYS A 805 13.73 -21.56 -6.25
N PHE A 806 14.60 -22.28 -5.52
CA PHE A 806 15.96 -22.58 -5.96
C PHE A 806 16.52 -23.81 -5.22
N LEU A 807 16.17 -24.99 -5.71
CA LEU A 807 17.02 -26.17 -5.66
C LEU A 807 17.02 -26.80 -7.05
N ASP A 808 17.90 -26.28 -7.92
CA ASP A 808 18.77 -27.10 -8.76
C ASP A 808 19.73 -26.19 -9.55
N PRO A 809 21.06 -26.43 -9.52
CA PRO A 809 22.01 -25.69 -10.34
C PRO A 809 22.07 -26.26 -11.76
N PRO A 810 21.87 -25.46 -12.83
CA PRO A 810 22.38 -25.85 -14.13
C PRO A 810 23.88 -25.60 -14.14
N THR A 811 24.60 -26.72 -14.09
CA THR A 811 25.96 -26.92 -14.61
C THR A 811 26.51 -25.78 -15.48
N ALA A 812 27.69 -25.31 -15.09
CA ALA A 812 28.58 -24.55 -15.94
C ALA A 812 28.80 -25.29 -17.27
N ALA A 813 28.50 -24.62 -18.38
CA ALA A 813 29.02 -24.97 -19.69
C ALA A 813 29.66 -23.71 -20.28
N HIS A 814 30.98 -23.80 -20.46
CA HIS A 814 31.77 -22.95 -21.32
C HIS A 814 31.11 -22.78 -22.70
N ILE A 815 31.07 -21.54 -23.20
CA ILE A 815 31.54 -21.07 -24.52
C ILE A 815 31.71 -19.56 -24.46
#